data_AF-E1IER7-F1
#
_entry.id   AF-E1IER7-F1
#
_cell.length_a   1.000
_cell.length_b   1.000
_cell.length_c   1.000
_cell.angle_alpha   90.00
_cell.angle_beta   90.00
_cell.angle_gamma   90.00
#
_symmetry.space_group_name_H-M   'P 1'
#
loop_
_entity.id
_entity.type
_entity.pdbx_description
1 polymer ?
#
loop_
_entity_poly.entity_id
_entity_poly.type
_entity_poly.pdbx_seq_one_letter_code
_entity_poly.pdbx_strand_id
1 'polypeptide(L)'
;MPLFFAGGPGWQQRRWVALFAPALLLLMTLLALLLGATQAVPGFAFRSGDTGDLRYLVRFFEVEEHANTTYRWSQESFGIYLYGFEGRPALVSLRLTSPRPADALPAHLFSPTLQSDLGQLSKDPVWLRYHILVPTETVGESVLRFQVAPFSLPNDSRQLGVVLTDVQVRASIPTSLFPPLQRSIFLLTLPLLLWLLLLRLTKRQIWAWGVGLLAALLVGWASANPTPAGYLLPTLGWPWWPLLPLLGLIFTPQISLGLRASNTWIAARPGVAWAGLGVALGSLMAIRAGLPWPLAMAGVALGVWAGSSLLHEEESQLRATPIILALIVGLALGLRLVNLDGQPLALWRDEARHGFLALKIWNDPTYRPVYIAEGADLPALLFYLMTPVLGLFGPHVWSVRLVSALIGGLTPLALYWAARPLIGQRPALLAAALLAVSSWAISMSRWAFPATLDHLLTLTAVGLAWRGLDAAANMRRSSLMLGAAGLCAGLATYAYHTGRVAPIALALLVLVRLGLDRRAWLRTAPGLLVAALVGLLTMAPLLNYILHNYADYNRRVSQVAILKSNYLDTHTPLGLVVENAGRYLLMWHVQGEPNGRHHMPAVPMVDPLVGLLLLLGLGLALRRPYQPARLALLVIPAVYLIPAVLSTDAPHAMRALGMLAPACMLAGLALDRLVVHGRGWQTYLSAALVLLFSFGLNGWLYFGQMRIDPRVYGEFDLVETALGQAAQAPSYSDDPELQAVRVYLPEKYRVSDSVRFLTYGIATYGYTGARPLPSAGPLLLLLPANASPAAQAQALADVGPDGRMLPHQPYEPDGHTPILLVFGRGAAAERLAAQMWP
;
A
#
# COMPACT_ATOMS: atom_id res chain seq x y z
N MET A 1 -23.66 32.94 -24.88
CA MET A 1 -23.95 31.68 -25.59
C MET A 1 -24.42 31.89 -27.05
N PRO A 2 -23.66 32.56 -27.94
CA PRO A 2 -23.88 32.41 -29.39
C PRO A 2 -22.56 32.26 -30.16
N LEU A 3 -21.96 31.06 -30.15
CA LEU A 3 -20.87 30.67 -31.07
C LEU A 3 -21.01 29.21 -31.54
N PHE A 4 -22.16 28.58 -31.29
CA PHE A 4 -22.38 27.16 -31.55
C PHE A 4 -22.98 26.83 -32.94
N PHE A 5 -23.37 27.82 -33.76
CA PHE A 5 -24.31 27.57 -34.86
C PHE A 5 -24.03 28.36 -36.14
N ALA A 6 -22.90 28.10 -36.80
CA ALA A 6 -22.74 28.50 -38.21
C ALA A 6 -22.15 27.33 -39.03
N GLY A 7 -22.92 26.80 -39.98
CA GLY A 7 -22.38 25.99 -41.07
C GLY A 7 -23.33 24.95 -41.68
N GLY A 8 -23.87 25.24 -42.87
CA GLY A 8 -24.11 24.27 -43.97
C GLY A 8 -25.44 23.46 -44.00
N PRO A 9 -26.04 23.21 -45.20
CA PRO A 9 -27.29 22.46 -45.35
C PRO A 9 -27.26 20.98 -44.89
N GLY A 10 -26.08 20.38 -44.67
CA GLY A 10 -25.92 19.01 -44.15
C GLY A 10 -25.88 18.89 -42.61
N TRP A 11 -26.04 20.02 -41.90
CA TRP A 11 -25.82 20.10 -40.45
C TRP A 11 -27.02 19.65 -39.61
N GLN A 12 -28.24 19.79 -40.13
CA GLN A 12 -29.46 19.34 -39.43
C GLN A 12 -29.58 17.82 -39.36
N GLN A 13 -29.28 17.09 -40.44
CA GLN A 13 -29.30 15.61 -40.44
C GLN A 13 -28.28 15.01 -39.45
N ARG A 14 -27.09 15.63 -39.31
CA ARG A 14 -26.07 15.19 -38.35
C ARG A 14 -26.46 15.46 -36.89
N ARG A 15 -27.27 16.49 -36.62
CA ARG A 15 -27.78 16.80 -35.26
C ARG A 15 -28.80 15.78 -34.76
N TRP A 16 -29.77 15.41 -35.61
CA TRP A 16 -30.79 14.42 -35.24
C TRP A 16 -30.17 13.06 -34.91
N VAL A 17 -29.22 12.60 -35.72
CA VAL A 17 -28.47 11.35 -35.47
C VAL A 17 -27.61 11.45 -34.19
N ALA A 18 -27.03 12.63 -33.89
CA ALA A 18 -26.19 12.82 -32.72
C ALA A 18 -26.97 12.86 -31.39
N LEU A 19 -28.24 13.29 -31.41
CA LEU A 19 -29.12 13.31 -30.22
C LEU A 19 -29.93 12.02 -30.07
N PHE A 20 -30.19 11.30 -31.17
CA PHE A 20 -31.00 10.09 -31.15
C PHE A 20 -30.37 8.96 -30.32
N ALA A 21 -29.08 8.69 -30.52
CA ALA A 21 -28.37 7.62 -29.82
C ALA A 21 -28.41 7.73 -28.29
N PRO A 22 -27.99 8.86 -27.66
CA PRO A 22 -28.07 9.01 -26.21
C PRO A 22 -29.51 9.04 -25.69
N ALA A 23 -30.47 9.60 -26.45
CA ALA A 23 -31.88 9.62 -26.07
C ALA A 23 -32.50 8.22 -26.05
N LEU A 24 -32.22 7.40 -27.07
CA LEU A 24 -32.68 6.02 -27.14
C LEU A 24 -32.09 5.17 -26.00
N LEU A 25 -30.78 5.29 -25.73
CA LEU A 25 -30.15 4.57 -24.63
C LEU A 25 -30.76 4.96 -23.27
N LEU A 26 -31.03 6.25 -23.06
CA LEU A 26 -31.67 6.75 -21.85
C LEU A 26 -33.11 6.23 -21.71
N LEU A 27 -33.88 6.19 -22.79
CA LEU A 27 -35.24 5.61 -22.81
C LEU A 27 -35.21 4.12 -22.46
N MET A 28 -34.30 3.35 -23.04
CA MET A 28 -34.13 1.92 -22.74
C MET A 28 -33.71 1.69 -21.28
N THR A 29 -32.81 2.54 -20.77
CA THR A 29 -32.38 2.49 -19.36
C THR A 29 -33.53 2.82 -18.42
N LEU A 30 -34.35 3.82 -18.75
CA LEU A 30 -35.53 4.20 -17.98
C LEU A 30 -36.56 3.05 -17.94
N LEU A 31 -36.81 2.40 -19.08
CA LEU A 31 -37.70 1.25 -19.15
C LEU A 31 -37.18 0.08 -18.30
N ALA A 32 -35.89 -0.24 -18.39
CA ALA A 32 -35.27 -1.29 -17.58
C ALA A 32 -35.35 -0.96 -16.08
N LEU A 33 -35.10 0.28 -15.70
CA LEU A 33 -35.20 0.75 -14.31
C LEU A 33 -36.63 0.60 -13.78
N LEU A 34 -37.63 1.01 -14.55
CA LEU A 34 -39.06 0.89 -14.20
C LEU A 34 -39.47 -0.58 -14.05
N LEU A 35 -39.12 -1.44 -15.01
CA LEU A 35 -39.39 -2.88 -14.94
C LEU A 35 -38.70 -3.56 -13.77
N GLY A 36 -37.52 -3.09 -13.38
CA GLY A 36 -36.84 -3.56 -12.18
C GLY A 36 -37.53 -3.06 -10.91
N ALA A 37 -37.97 -1.80 -10.89
CA ALA A 37 -38.59 -1.18 -9.72
C ALA A 37 -39.90 -1.87 -9.32
N THR A 38 -40.66 -2.40 -10.28
CA THR A 38 -41.88 -3.17 -10.00
C THR A 38 -41.61 -4.52 -9.33
N GLN A 39 -40.37 -5.03 -9.40
CA GLN A 39 -39.93 -6.28 -8.79
C GLN A 39 -39.07 -6.06 -7.53
N ALA A 40 -38.89 -4.81 -7.10
CA ALA A 40 -37.95 -4.46 -6.05
C ALA A 40 -38.40 -5.00 -4.68
N VAL A 41 -37.52 -5.78 -4.03
CA VAL A 41 -37.71 -6.24 -2.65
C VAL A 41 -36.59 -5.68 -1.75
N PRO A 42 -36.76 -4.49 -1.16
CA PRO A 42 -35.76 -3.91 -0.25
C PRO A 42 -35.78 -4.60 1.12
N GLY A 43 -34.59 -4.84 1.65
CA GLY A 43 -34.38 -5.52 2.94
C GLY A 43 -33.59 -6.81 2.83
N PHE A 44 -33.32 -7.41 3.97
CA PHE A 44 -32.60 -8.67 4.11
C PHE A 44 -32.89 -9.30 5.48
N ALA A 45 -32.65 -10.60 5.59
CA ALA A 45 -32.62 -11.28 6.87
C ALA A 45 -31.57 -12.39 6.82
N PHE A 46 -30.84 -12.58 7.92
CA PHE A 46 -29.86 -13.65 8.05
C PHE A 46 -29.68 -14.02 9.53
N ARG A 47 -29.14 -15.22 9.74
CA ARG A 47 -28.57 -15.66 11.01
C ARG A 47 -27.06 -15.53 10.96
N SER A 48 -26.46 -15.25 12.11
CA SER A 48 -24.99 -15.22 12.24
C SER A 48 -24.42 -16.56 11.82
N GLY A 49 -23.43 -16.55 10.93
CA GLY A 49 -22.88 -17.75 10.30
C GLY A 49 -23.47 -18.07 8.91
N ASP A 50 -24.58 -17.45 8.52
CA ASP A 50 -25.11 -17.59 7.15
C ASP A 50 -24.10 -17.06 6.13
N THR A 51 -24.09 -17.66 4.93
CA THR A 51 -23.16 -17.26 3.88
C THR A 51 -23.38 -15.80 3.47
N GLY A 52 -22.41 -14.94 3.78
CA GLY A 52 -22.44 -13.52 3.42
C GLY A 52 -23.05 -12.59 4.48
N ASP A 53 -23.25 -13.06 5.71
CA ASP A 53 -23.60 -12.21 6.87
C ASP A 53 -22.62 -11.03 7.05
N LEU A 54 -21.32 -11.28 6.85
CA LEU A 54 -20.25 -10.28 6.88
C LEU A 54 -20.36 -9.21 5.78
N ARG A 55 -21.27 -9.32 4.80
CA ARG A 55 -21.57 -8.21 3.88
C ARG A 55 -22.23 -7.03 4.61
N TYR A 56 -22.94 -7.33 5.69
CA TYR A 56 -23.74 -6.38 6.47
C TYR A 56 -23.11 -6.09 7.83
N LEU A 57 -22.43 -7.06 8.42
CA LEU A 57 -21.83 -6.97 9.75
C LEU A 57 -20.40 -6.48 9.71
N VAL A 58 -20.08 -5.47 10.53
CA VAL A 58 -18.71 -5.02 10.78
C VAL A 58 -18.40 -4.95 12.27
N ARG A 59 -17.15 -5.28 12.59
CA ARG A 59 -16.54 -5.41 13.91
C ARG A 59 -17.20 -6.48 14.77
N PHE A 60 -17.39 -7.64 14.15
CA PHE A 60 -17.75 -8.88 14.81
C PHE A 60 -16.59 -9.86 14.74
N PHE A 61 -16.46 -10.69 15.77
CA PHE A 61 -15.53 -11.81 15.78
C PHE A 61 -16.05 -12.96 14.92
N GLU A 62 -15.24 -14.01 14.79
CA GLU A 62 -15.60 -15.23 14.07
C GLU A 62 -16.86 -15.88 14.66
N VAL A 63 -17.54 -16.69 13.84
CA VAL A 63 -18.77 -17.36 14.24
C VAL A 63 -18.49 -18.39 15.33
N GLU A 64 -19.38 -18.44 16.32
CA GLU A 64 -19.37 -19.41 17.41
C GLU A 64 -20.71 -20.12 17.48
N GLU A 65 -20.69 -21.34 18.03
CA GLU A 65 -21.87 -22.19 18.17
C GLU A 65 -22.07 -22.58 19.63
N HIS A 66 -23.33 -22.53 20.09
CA HIS A 66 -23.71 -23.04 21.40
C HIS A 66 -25.05 -23.79 21.30
N ALA A 67 -25.05 -25.05 21.74
CA ALA A 67 -26.17 -25.99 21.68
C ALA A 67 -26.80 -26.12 20.27
N ASN A 68 -27.69 -25.20 19.92
CA ASN A 68 -28.43 -25.15 18.64
C ASN A 68 -28.48 -23.73 18.03
N THR A 69 -27.63 -22.80 18.47
CA THR A 69 -27.61 -21.42 17.99
C THR A 69 -26.21 -21.01 17.56
N THR A 70 -26.12 -20.47 16.35
CA THR A 70 -24.94 -19.79 15.82
C THR A 70 -25.01 -18.31 16.20
N TYR A 71 -23.88 -17.75 16.63
CA TYR A 71 -23.78 -16.36 17.04
C TYR A 71 -22.42 -15.76 16.72
N ARG A 72 -22.33 -14.44 16.82
CA ARG A 72 -21.07 -13.71 16.79
C ARG A 72 -21.00 -12.74 17.96
N TRP A 73 -19.83 -12.67 18.59
CA TRP A 73 -19.51 -11.59 19.50
C TRP A 73 -19.18 -10.32 18.72
N SER A 74 -19.70 -9.18 19.16
CA SER A 74 -19.28 -7.87 18.68
C SER A 74 -18.01 -7.41 19.40
N GLN A 75 -17.28 -6.49 18.78
CA GLN A 75 -16.32 -5.63 19.47
C GLN A 75 -17.05 -4.50 20.21
N GLU A 76 -16.31 -3.65 20.93
CA GLU A 76 -16.83 -2.46 21.65
C GLU A 76 -17.69 -1.55 20.77
N SER A 77 -17.19 -1.23 19.57
CA SER A 77 -17.92 -0.46 18.55
C SER A 77 -18.18 -1.36 17.37
N PHE A 78 -19.43 -1.50 16.93
CA PHE A 78 -19.81 -2.36 15.82
C PHE A 78 -20.95 -1.76 15.00
N GLY A 79 -21.21 -2.32 13.83
CA GLY A 79 -22.16 -1.74 12.89
C GLY A 79 -22.87 -2.76 12.01
N ILE A 80 -24.08 -2.38 11.58
CA ILE A 80 -24.90 -3.12 10.61
C ILE A 80 -25.23 -2.18 9.45
N TYR A 81 -24.76 -2.53 8.25
CA TYR A 81 -25.03 -1.76 7.04
C TYR A 81 -26.42 -2.00 6.47
N LEU A 82 -27.07 -0.93 6.04
CA LEU A 82 -28.46 -0.88 5.57
C LEU A 82 -28.51 -0.51 4.08
N TYR A 83 -28.19 -1.45 3.20
CA TYR A 83 -28.15 -1.22 1.74
C TYR A 83 -29.54 -1.23 1.09
N GLY A 84 -29.72 -0.43 0.03
CA GLY A 84 -30.94 -0.43 -0.79
C GLY A 84 -32.10 0.41 -0.24
N PHE A 85 -31.86 1.18 0.81
CA PHE A 85 -32.85 2.06 1.43
C PHE A 85 -32.73 3.51 0.96
N GLU A 86 -31.50 4.02 0.79
CA GLU A 86 -31.12 5.35 0.29
C GLU A 86 -32.12 6.49 0.59
N GLY A 87 -32.34 6.81 1.87
CA GLY A 87 -33.28 7.85 2.31
C GLY A 87 -34.61 7.31 2.85
N ARG A 88 -34.92 6.03 2.64
CA ARG A 88 -36.11 5.38 3.21
C ARG A 88 -35.81 4.84 4.61
N PRO A 89 -36.65 5.10 5.62
CA PRO A 89 -36.43 4.53 6.95
C PRO A 89 -36.52 3.00 6.94
N ALA A 90 -35.55 2.35 7.57
CA ALA A 90 -35.46 0.90 7.69
C ALA A 90 -35.95 0.46 9.08
N LEU A 91 -36.81 -0.55 9.13
CA LEU A 91 -37.15 -1.23 10.39
C LEU A 91 -36.17 -2.38 10.59
N VAL A 92 -35.28 -2.23 11.57
CA VAL A 92 -34.22 -3.17 11.93
C VAL A 92 -34.66 -3.97 13.15
N SER A 93 -34.70 -5.29 13.02
CA SER A 93 -35.00 -6.23 14.10
C SER A 93 -33.76 -7.05 14.44
N LEU A 94 -33.29 -6.96 15.67
CA LEU A 94 -32.06 -7.61 16.14
C LEU A 94 -32.37 -8.52 17.32
N ARG A 95 -31.76 -9.70 17.35
CA ARG A 95 -31.78 -10.57 18.53
C ARG A 95 -30.40 -10.57 19.20
N LEU A 96 -30.34 -9.95 20.37
CA LEU A 96 -29.12 -9.65 21.11
C LEU A 96 -29.16 -10.21 22.53
N THR A 97 -27.98 -10.52 23.07
CA THR A 97 -27.74 -10.74 24.50
C THR A 97 -26.31 -10.30 24.85
N SER A 98 -25.95 -10.18 26.13
CA SER A 98 -24.57 -9.90 26.55
C SER A 98 -24.35 -10.56 27.91
N PRO A 99 -24.23 -11.90 27.95
CA PRO A 99 -23.95 -12.61 29.19
C PRO A 99 -22.60 -12.15 29.73
N ARG A 100 -22.57 -11.75 31.00
CA ARG A 100 -21.39 -11.16 31.64
C ARG A 100 -21.14 -11.80 33.01
N PRO A 101 -19.86 -11.92 33.43
CA PRO A 101 -19.51 -12.31 34.80
C PRO A 101 -20.18 -11.43 35.86
N ALA A 102 -20.39 -11.96 37.06
CA ALA A 102 -21.11 -11.27 38.13
C ALA A 102 -20.44 -9.94 38.54
N ASP A 103 -19.11 -9.89 38.49
CA ASP A 103 -18.23 -8.75 38.78
C ASP A 103 -18.17 -7.71 37.65
N ALA A 104 -18.50 -8.08 36.42
CA ALA A 104 -18.51 -7.16 35.28
C ALA A 104 -19.75 -6.25 35.30
N LEU A 105 -19.62 -4.98 34.86
CA LEU A 105 -20.78 -4.08 34.72
C LEU A 105 -21.74 -4.59 33.63
N PRO A 106 -23.07 -4.42 33.82
CA PRO A 106 -24.05 -4.73 32.78
C PRO A 106 -23.74 -4.04 31.44
N ALA A 107 -24.06 -4.68 30.32
CA ALA A 107 -23.92 -4.06 29.01
C ALA A 107 -24.91 -2.91 28.85
N HIS A 108 -24.42 -1.76 28.40
CA HIS A 108 -25.25 -0.62 28.06
C HIS A 108 -25.09 -0.34 26.57
N LEU A 109 -26.19 -0.40 25.81
CA LEU A 109 -26.16 -0.33 24.35
C LEU A 109 -26.52 1.08 23.89
N PHE A 110 -25.52 1.83 23.44
CA PHE A 110 -25.72 3.16 22.86
C PHE A 110 -25.64 3.10 21.33
N SER A 111 -26.48 3.85 20.62
CA SER A 111 -26.38 4.00 19.17
C SER A 111 -25.96 5.43 18.79
N PRO A 112 -24.70 5.63 18.36
CA PRO A 112 -24.26 6.91 17.83
C PRO A 112 -25.04 7.38 16.60
N THR A 113 -25.50 6.45 15.76
CA THR A 113 -26.32 6.75 14.56
C THR A 113 -27.65 7.41 14.94
N LEU A 114 -28.28 6.93 16.02
CA LEU A 114 -29.56 7.45 16.50
C LEU A 114 -29.42 8.53 17.56
N GLN A 115 -28.18 8.78 18.03
CA GLN A 115 -27.88 9.60 19.20
C GLN A 115 -28.75 9.21 20.41
N SER A 116 -29.00 7.91 20.58
CA SER A 116 -29.97 7.39 21.54
C SER A 116 -29.39 6.23 22.33
N ASP A 117 -29.77 6.19 23.59
CA ASP A 117 -29.53 5.09 24.49
C ASP A 117 -30.62 4.03 24.32
N LEU A 118 -30.21 2.81 23.96
CA LEU A 118 -31.11 1.67 23.75
C LEU A 118 -31.29 0.84 25.04
N GLY A 119 -30.62 1.23 26.12
CA GLY A 119 -30.79 0.69 27.46
C GLY A 119 -29.80 -0.42 27.83
N GLN A 120 -30.02 -0.95 29.03
CA GLN A 120 -29.17 -1.94 29.66
C GLN A 120 -29.61 -3.38 29.31
N LEU A 121 -28.66 -4.23 28.93
CA LEU A 121 -28.83 -5.67 28.75
C LEU A 121 -28.58 -6.42 30.07
N SER A 122 -29.35 -7.48 30.32
CA SER A 122 -29.13 -8.34 31.49
C SER A 122 -27.76 -9.03 31.42
N LYS A 123 -27.15 -9.27 32.59
CA LYS A 123 -25.95 -10.11 32.71
C LYS A 123 -26.28 -11.60 32.51
N ASP A 124 -27.55 -11.97 32.73
CA ASP A 124 -28.04 -13.32 32.49
C ASP A 124 -28.17 -13.60 30.99
N PRO A 125 -28.09 -14.87 30.55
CA PRO A 125 -28.19 -15.27 29.14
C PRO A 125 -29.64 -15.20 28.63
N VAL A 126 -30.28 -14.02 28.75
CA VAL A 126 -31.61 -13.73 28.24
C VAL A 126 -31.49 -13.08 26.88
N TRP A 127 -32.22 -13.61 25.90
CA TRP A 127 -32.30 -13.04 24.56
C TRP A 127 -33.34 -11.94 24.50
N LEU A 128 -32.93 -10.77 24.03
CA LEU A 128 -33.81 -9.63 23.78
C LEU A 128 -33.94 -9.40 22.28
N ARG A 129 -35.16 -9.05 21.84
CA ARG A 129 -35.43 -8.65 20.46
C ARG A 129 -35.69 -7.14 20.41
N TYR A 130 -34.79 -6.43 19.75
CA TYR A 130 -34.91 -5.00 19.51
C TYR A 130 -35.57 -4.76 18.16
N HIS A 131 -36.53 -3.84 18.12
CA HIS A 131 -37.13 -3.33 16.89
C HIS A 131 -36.84 -1.83 16.82
N ILE A 132 -36.04 -1.42 15.84
CA ILE A 132 -35.47 -0.09 15.75
C ILE A 132 -35.84 0.50 14.39
N LEU A 133 -36.49 1.66 14.38
CA LEU A 133 -36.73 2.42 13.16
C LEU A 133 -35.53 3.33 12.91
N VAL A 134 -34.82 3.11 11.81
CA VAL A 134 -33.54 3.76 11.50
C VAL A 134 -33.70 4.66 10.28
N PRO A 135 -33.43 5.97 10.37
CA PRO A 135 -33.32 6.82 9.19
C PRO A 135 -32.11 6.39 8.36
N THR A 136 -32.21 6.47 7.03
CA THR A 136 -31.11 6.14 6.14
C THR A 136 -30.69 7.36 5.33
N GLU A 137 -29.42 7.41 4.97
CA GLU A 137 -28.85 8.48 4.17
C GLU A 137 -29.28 8.35 2.71
N THR A 138 -29.53 9.49 2.05
CA THR A 138 -29.89 9.51 0.61
C THR A 138 -28.70 9.24 -0.32
N VAL A 139 -27.49 9.35 0.21
CA VAL A 139 -26.21 9.22 -0.49
C VAL A 139 -25.19 8.55 0.43
N GLY A 140 -24.29 7.75 -0.13
CA GLY A 140 -23.30 7.00 0.63
C GLY A 140 -23.87 5.70 1.21
N GLU A 141 -23.23 5.23 2.27
CA GLU A 141 -23.59 3.98 2.95
C GLU A 141 -24.30 4.32 4.27
N SER A 142 -25.46 3.71 4.50
CA SER A 142 -26.17 3.83 5.77
C SER A 142 -25.71 2.73 6.72
N VAL A 143 -25.30 3.10 7.93
CA VAL A 143 -24.83 2.16 8.95
C VAL A 143 -25.50 2.44 10.29
N LEU A 144 -26.11 1.41 10.87
CA LEU A 144 -26.58 1.43 12.25
C LEU A 144 -25.42 1.06 13.16
N ARG A 145 -24.84 2.05 13.84
CA ARG A 145 -23.70 1.90 14.74
C ARG A 145 -24.16 1.66 16.16
N PHE A 146 -23.36 0.89 16.88
CA PHE A 146 -23.55 0.59 18.29
C PHE A 146 -22.22 0.74 19.03
N GLN A 147 -22.33 1.13 20.30
CA GLN A 147 -21.26 1.16 21.28
C GLN A 147 -21.69 0.43 22.53
N VAL A 148 -20.80 -0.39 23.06
CA VAL A 148 -21.01 -1.14 24.30
C VAL A 148 -19.66 -1.27 25.02
N ALA A 149 -19.65 -1.05 26.34
CA ALA A 149 -18.42 -1.23 27.12
C ALA A 149 -17.91 -2.67 26.98
N PRO A 150 -16.64 -2.89 26.57
CA PRO A 150 -16.13 -4.24 26.38
C PRO A 150 -15.88 -4.94 27.72
N PHE A 151 -15.79 -6.26 27.69
CA PHE A 151 -15.30 -7.07 28.80
C PHE A 151 -14.47 -8.24 28.27
N SER A 152 -13.61 -8.82 29.11
CA SER A 152 -12.82 -10.00 28.78
C SER A 152 -13.16 -11.14 29.72
N LEU A 153 -13.14 -12.38 29.22
CA LEU A 153 -13.24 -13.57 30.05
C LEU A 153 -11.84 -14.02 30.49
N PRO A 154 -11.67 -14.69 31.65
CA PRO A 154 -10.36 -15.09 32.15
C PRO A 154 -9.49 -15.90 31.16
N ASN A 155 -10.12 -16.64 30.24
CA ASN A 155 -9.45 -17.45 29.22
C ASN A 155 -9.68 -16.94 27.78
N ASP A 156 -10.22 -15.73 27.63
CA ASP A 156 -10.44 -15.11 26.33
C ASP A 156 -9.81 -13.72 26.30
N SER A 157 -8.78 -13.56 25.48
CA SER A 157 -8.07 -12.30 25.31
C SER A 157 -8.87 -11.25 24.51
N ARG A 158 -9.99 -11.65 23.89
CA ARG A 158 -10.84 -10.74 23.13
C ARG A 158 -11.60 -9.80 24.05
N GLN A 159 -11.74 -8.56 23.59
CA GLN A 159 -12.62 -7.56 24.19
C GLN A 159 -14.03 -7.75 23.61
N LEU A 160 -14.88 -8.47 24.34
CA LEU A 160 -16.22 -8.89 23.92
C LEU A 160 -17.27 -7.82 24.25
N GLY A 161 -18.20 -7.59 23.32
CA GLY A 161 -19.33 -6.68 23.47
C GLY A 161 -20.65 -7.41 23.70
N VAL A 162 -21.49 -7.45 22.66
CA VAL A 162 -22.78 -8.17 22.66
C VAL A 162 -22.71 -9.39 21.76
N VAL A 163 -23.60 -10.34 22.00
CA VAL A 163 -23.83 -11.51 21.16
C VAL A 163 -24.99 -11.21 20.21
N LEU A 164 -24.79 -11.45 18.93
CA LEU A 164 -25.81 -11.31 17.89
C LEU A 164 -26.13 -12.68 17.26
N THR A 165 -27.41 -13.01 17.09
CA THR A 165 -27.85 -14.23 16.38
C THR A 165 -28.62 -13.91 15.11
N ASP A 166 -29.69 -13.13 15.20
CA ASP A 166 -30.63 -12.93 14.10
C ASP A 166 -30.74 -11.43 13.76
N VAL A 167 -30.66 -11.11 12.46
CA VAL A 167 -30.87 -9.78 11.92
C VAL A 167 -31.97 -9.83 10.86
N GLN A 168 -32.93 -8.92 10.94
CA GLN A 168 -33.95 -8.73 9.91
C GLN A 168 -34.18 -7.23 9.67
N VAL A 169 -34.04 -6.81 8.42
CA VAL A 169 -34.20 -5.42 8.00
C VAL A 169 -35.26 -5.35 6.91
N ARG A 170 -36.26 -4.48 7.07
CA ARG A 170 -37.37 -4.29 6.13
C ARG A 170 -37.67 -2.81 5.91
N ALA A 171 -38.24 -2.46 4.76
CA ALA A 171 -38.74 -1.11 4.51
C ALA A 171 -39.98 -0.80 5.35
N SER A 172 -40.05 0.41 5.89
CA SER A 172 -41.20 0.90 6.65
C SER A 172 -42.37 1.36 5.78
N ILE A 173 -42.13 1.67 4.50
CA ILE A 173 -43.11 2.23 3.55
C ILE A 173 -43.19 1.30 2.32
N PRO A 174 -44.39 1.07 1.73
CA PRO A 174 -44.55 0.27 0.52
C PRO A 174 -43.73 0.77 -0.68
N THR A 175 -43.46 -0.14 -1.62
CA THR A 175 -42.62 0.08 -2.82
C THR A 175 -43.15 1.21 -3.70
N SER A 176 -42.35 2.25 -3.92
CA SER A 176 -42.64 3.29 -4.90
C SER A 176 -42.23 2.88 -6.32
N LEU A 177 -42.86 3.50 -7.32
CA LEU A 177 -42.63 3.23 -8.75
C LEU A 177 -41.18 3.46 -9.21
N PHE A 178 -40.42 4.28 -8.46
CA PHE A 178 -39.01 4.54 -8.68
C PHE A 178 -38.20 4.22 -7.41
N PRO A 179 -36.92 3.82 -7.53
CA PRO A 179 -35.94 3.98 -6.46
C PRO A 179 -35.87 5.44 -5.97
N PRO A 180 -35.27 5.72 -4.79
CA PRO A 180 -35.04 7.09 -4.34
C PRO A 180 -34.42 7.98 -5.42
N LEU A 181 -34.74 9.27 -5.44
CA LEU A 181 -34.41 10.18 -6.55
C LEU A 181 -32.92 10.16 -6.90
N GLN A 182 -32.05 10.25 -5.89
CA GLN A 182 -30.59 10.23 -6.03
C GLN A 182 -30.12 8.91 -6.65
N ARG A 183 -30.68 7.78 -6.19
CA ARG A 183 -30.42 6.45 -6.75
C ARG A 183 -30.85 6.34 -8.20
N SER A 184 -32.03 6.86 -8.53
CA SER A 184 -32.57 6.89 -9.89
C SER A 184 -31.68 7.71 -10.83
N ILE A 185 -31.27 8.92 -10.43
CA ILE A 185 -30.34 9.75 -11.22
C ILE A 185 -29.02 9.03 -11.45
N PHE A 186 -28.45 8.43 -10.40
CA PHE A 186 -27.20 7.68 -10.47
C PHE A 186 -27.29 6.48 -11.43
N LEU A 187 -28.34 5.67 -11.34
CA LEU A 187 -28.53 4.51 -12.20
C LEU A 187 -28.82 4.91 -13.66
N LEU A 188 -29.64 5.94 -13.89
CA LEU A 188 -29.98 6.40 -15.25
C LEU A 188 -28.78 6.94 -16.04
N THR A 189 -27.82 7.54 -15.33
CA THR A 189 -26.67 8.22 -15.96
C THR A 189 -25.50 7.27 -16.22
N LEU A 190 -25.42 6.14 -15.51
CA LEU A 190 -24.31 5.19 -15.63
C LEU A 190 -24.16 4.59 -17.04
N PRO A 191 -25.22 4.08 -17.72
CA PRO A 191 -25.09 3.55 -19.09
C PRO A 191 -24.65 4.62 -20.08
N LEU A 192 -25.15 5.85 -19.94
CA LEU A 192 -24.78 6.97 -20.80
C LEU A 192 -23.31 7.36 -20.63
N LEU A 193 -22.84 7.39 -19.38
CA LEU A 193 -21.43 7.66 -19.05
C LEU A 193 -20.52 6.58 -19.66
N LEU A 194 -20.84 5.30 -19.49
CA LEU A 194 -20.05 4.18 -20.04
C LEU A 194 -20.06 4.16 -21.57
N TRP A 195 -21.22 4.38 -22.18
CA TRP A 195 -21.36 4.51 -23.62
C TRP A 195 -20.50 5.65 -24.17
N LEU A 196 -20.59 6.83 -23.57
CA LEU A 196 -19.84 8.01 -24.01
C LEU A 196 -18.33 7.81 -23.82
N LEU A 197 -17.91 7.24 -22.68
CA LEU A 197 -16.52 6.92 -22.40
C LEU A 197 -15.94 5.97 -23.44
N LEU A 198 -16.62 4.85 -23.74
CA LEU A 198 -16.16 3.89 -24.74
C LEU A 198 -16.15 4.45 -26.15
N LEU A 199 -17.13 5.28 -26.49
CA LEU A 199 -17.16 5.98 -27.77
C LEU A 199 -15.95 6.90 -27.91
N ARG A 200 -15.55 7.61 -26.84
CA ARG A 200 -14.36 8.47 -26.83
C ARG A 200 -13.05 7.67 -26.91
N LEU A 201 -12.95 6.56 -26.18
CA LEU A 201 -11.73 5.74 -26.12
C LEU A 201 -11.49 4.92 -27.39
N THR A 202 -12.53 4.31 -27.93
CA THR A 202 -12.40 3.35 -29.05
C THR A 202 -12.77 3.95 -30.40
N LYS A 203 -13.56 5.02 -30.42
CA LYS A 203 -14.24 5.56 -31.61
C LYS A 203 -15.15 4.56 -32.33
N ARG A 204 -15.44 3.40 -31.74
CA ARG A 204 -16.26 2.34 -32.33
C ARG A 204 -17.65 2.32 -31.71
N GLN A 205 -18.66 2.70 -32.49
CA GLN A 205 -20.04 2.80 -32.03
C GLN A 205 -20.62 1.47 -31.55
N ILE A 206 -20.29 0.35 -32.21
CA ILE A 206 -20.86 -0.96 -31.86
C ILE A 206 -20.49 -1.40 -30.45
N TRP A 207 -19.25 -1.14 -30.01
CA TRP A 207 -18.77 -1.46 -28.67
C TRP A 207 -19.40 -0.54 -27.62
N ALA A 208 -19.51 0.75 -27.93
CA ALA A 208 -20.19 1.70 -27.06
C ALA A 208 -21.65 1.29 -26.83
N TRP A 209 -22.38 0.94 -27.88
CA TRP A 209 -23.75 0.44 -27.80
C TRP A 209 -23.86 -0.87 -27.02
N GLY A 210 -23.01 -1.85 -27.32
CA GLY A 210 -23.01 -3.14 -26.61
C GLY A 210 -22.86 -2.96 -25.09
N VAL A 211 -21.91 -2.12 -24.67
CA VAL A 211 -21.70 -1.86 -23.23
C VAL A 211 -22.78 -0.97 -22.64
N GLY A 212 -23.26 0.05 -23.36
CA GLY A 212 -24.37 0.88 -22.90
C GLY A 212 -25.64 0.05 -22.65
N LEU A 213 -26.00 -0.84 -23.58
CA LEU A 213 -27.16 -1.73 -23.44
C LEU A 213 -26.98 -2.75 -22.31
N LEU A 214 -25.79 -3.35 -22.19
CA LEU A 214 -25.47 -4.23 -21.07
C LEU A 214 -25.62 -3.50 -19.73
N ALA A 215 -25.10 -2.27 -19.64
CA ALA A 215 -25.24 -1.43 -18.46
C ALA A 215 -26.71 -1.08 -18.16
N ALA A 216 -27.54 -0.84 -19.17
CA ALA A 216 -28.98 -0.61 -18.99
C ALA A 216 -29.69 -1.85 -18.41
N LEU A 217 -29.33 -3.06 -18.84
CA LEU A 217 -29.84 -4.31 -18.25
C LEU A 217 -29.39 -4.47 -16.79
N LEU A 218 -28.12 -4.18 -16.49
CA LEU A 218 -27.60 -4.19 -15.13
C LEU A 218 -28.30 -3.17 -14.23
N VAL A 219 -28.68 -2.00 -14.77
CA VAL A 219 -29.50 -1.01 -14.06
C VAL A 219 -30.89 -1.56 -13.75
N GLY A 220 -31.53 -2.27 -14.68
CA GLY A 220 -32.80 -2.95 -14.40
C GLY A 220 -32.68 -3.99 -13.28
N TRP A 221 -31.63 -4.82 -13.32
CA TRP A 221 -31.33 -5.77 -12.24
C TRP A 221 -31.07 -5.05 -10.90
N ALA A 222 -30.31 -3.95 -10.92
CA ALA A 222 -29.98 -3.18 -9.73
C ALA A 222 -31.22 -2.53 -9.09
N SER A 223 -32.20 -2.14 -9.91
CA SER A 223 -33.50 -1.64 -9.45
C SER A 223 -34.35 -2.76 -8.84
N ALA A 224 -34.34 -3.96 -9.43
CA ALA A 224 -35.05 -5.13 -8.89
C ALA A 224 -34.43 -5.69 -7.60
N ASN A 225 -33.11 -5.55 -7.42
CA ASN A 225 -32.37 -6.10 -6.29
C ASN A 225 -31.65 -4.98 -5.52
N PRO A 226 -32.39 -4.07 -4.84
CA PRO A 226 -31.81 -2.88 -4.23
C PRO A 226 -30.78 -3.20 -3.14
N THR A 227 -30.97 -4.26 -2.33
CA THR A 227 -30.03 -4.62 -1.27
C THR A 227 -28.67 -5.11 -1.83
N PRO A 228 -28.60 -6.16 -2.69
CA PRO A 228 -27.32 -6.55 -3.30
C PRO A 228 -26.70 -5.46 -4.18
N ALA A 229 -27.53 -4.70 -4.89
CA ALA A 229 -27.04 -3.61 -5.72
C ALA A 229 -26.48 -2.45 -4.91
N GLY A 230 -27.07 -2.13 -3.75
CA GLY A 230 -26.55 -1.13 -2.82
C GLY A 230 -25.18 -1.53 -2.25
N TYR A 231 -24.98 -2.81 -1.94
CA TYR A 231 -23.69 -3.34 -1.50
C TYR A 231 -22.60 -3.28 -2.60
N LEU A 232 -22.92 -3.67 -3.84
CA LEU A 232 -21.93 -3.72 -4.92
C LEU A 232 -21.66 -2.34 -5.55
N LEU A 233 -22.69 -1.51 -5.61
CA LEU A 233 -22.72 -0.25 -6.35
C LEU A 233 -23.36 0.81 -5.45
N PRO A 234 -22.65 1.36 -4.44
CA PRO A 234 -23.19 2.39 -3.55
C PRO A 234 -23.50 3.68 -4.33
N THR A 235 -24.47 4.46 -3.85
CA THR A 235 -24.72 5.80 -4.39
C THR A 235 -23.60 6.74 -3.93
N LEU A 236 -22.68 7.09 -4.82
CA LEU A 236 -21.56 7.97 -4.49
C LEU A 236 -22.00 9.44 -4.30
N GLY A 237 -21.22 10.23 -3.57
CA GLY A 237 -21.47 11.63 -3.19
C GLY A 237 -22.05 12.55 -4.27
N TRP A 238 -23.23 13.13 -3.99
CA TRP A 238 -23.83 14.30 -4.67
C TRP A 238 -23.15 15.60 -4.20
N PRO A 239 -22.99 16.68 -5.00
CA PRO A 239 -23.60 16.96 -6.32
C PRO A 239 -22.82 16.57 -7.58
N TRP A 240 -21.66 15.91 -7.47
CA TRP A 240 -20.73 15.81 -8.60
C TRP A 240 -20.67 14.44 -9.29
N TRP A 241 -21.01 13.34 -8.61
CA TRP A 241 -21.01 12.02 -9.24
C TRP A 241 -22.45 11.57 -9.58
N PRO A 242 -22.72 11.05 -10.79
CA PRO A 242 -21.84 10.91 -11.96
C PRO A 242 -21.96 12.08 -12.96
N LEU A 243 -22.66 13.16 -12.59
CA LEU A 243 -22.93 14.29 -13.49
C LEU A 243 -21.66 15.03 -13.95
N LEU A 244 -20.70 15.33 -13.08
CA LEU A 244 -19.44 15.99 -13.48
C LEU A 244 -18.62 15.15 -14.47
N PRO A 245 -18.35 13.85 -14.25
CA PRO A 245 -17.68 13.02 -15.25
C PRO A 245 -18.42 13.03 -16.60
N LEU A 246 -19.75 12.91 -16.57
CA LEU A 246 -20.56 12.95 -17.79
C LEU A 246 -20.43 14.30 -18.50
N LEU A 247 -20.56 15.42 -17.77
CA LEU A 247 -20.38 16.77 -18.30
C LEU A 247 -18.95 16.97 -18.83
N GLY A 248 -17.93 16.46 -18.15
CA GLY A 248 -16.54 16.51 -18.61
C GLY A 248 -16.32 15.76 -19.92
N LEU A 249 -16.96 14.60 -20.10
CA LEU A 249 -16.94 13.83 -21.37
C LEU A 249 -17.74 14.50 -22.49
N ILE A 250 -18.83 15.19 -22.15
CA ILE A 250 -19.64 15.98 -23.09
C ILE A 250 -18.82 17.19 -23.57
N PHE A 251 -18.24 17.95 -22.64
CA PHE A 251 -17.51 19.19 -22.92
C PHE A 251 -16.01 19.01 -23.21
N THR A 252 -15.54 17.77 -23.36
CA THR A 252 -14.12 17.48 -23.67
C THR A 252 -13.59 18.29 -24.87
N PRO A 253 -14.33 18.44 -26.00
CA PRO A 253 -13.85 19.24 -27.13
C PRO A 253 -13.61 20.71 -26.76
N GLN A 254 -14.54 21.33 -26.05
CA GLN A 254 -14.47 22.74 -25.63
C GLN A 254 -13.33 22.96 -24.64
N ILE A 255 -13.21 22.06 -23.65
CA ILE A 255 -12.09 22.06 -22.71
C ILE A 255 -10.77 21.93 -23.47
N SER A 256 -10.67 21.00 -24.43
CA SER A 256 -9.45 20.80 -25.21
C SER A 256 -9.07 22.01 -26.06
N LEU A 257 -10.05 22.72 -26.63
CA LEU A 257 -9.82 23.95 -27.39
C LEU A 257 -9.34 25.09 -26.49
N GLY A 258 -10.00 25.30 -25.34
CA GLY A 258 -9.59 26.30 -24.35
C GLY A 258 -8.20 26.04 -23.80
N LEU A 259 -7.90 24.77 -23.48
CA LEU A 259 -6.56 24.34 -23.10
C LEU A 259 -5.55 24.67 -24.23
N ARG A 260 -5.76 24.23 -25.47
CA ARG A 260 -4.83 24.56 -26.57
C ARG A 260 -4.60 26.07 -26.74
N ALA A 261 -5.66 26.88 -26.69
CA ALA A 261 -5.58 28.33 -26.83
C ALA A 261 -4.82 28.98 -25.66
N SER A 262 -5.02 28.52 -24.43
CA SER A 262 -4.22 28.99 -23.29
C SER A 262 -2.76 28.56 -23.41
N ASN A 263 -2.48 27.32 -23.84
CA ASN A 263 -1.11 26.83 -23.98
C ASN A 263 -0.33 27.62 -25.04
N THR A 264 -0.94 27.98 -26.17
CA THR A 264 -0.30 28.84 -27.18
C THR A 264 -0.04 30.24 -26.65
N TRP A 265 -0.96 30.81 -25.86
CA TRP A 265 -0.78 32.12 -25.23
C TRP A 265 0.34 32.12 -24.18
N ILE A 266 0.46 31.06 -23.37
CA ILE A 266 1.51 30.90 -22.35
C ILE A 266 2.86 30.61 -23.00
N ALA A 267 2.91 29.77 -24.04
CA ALA A 267 4.15 29.46 -24.76
C ALA A 267 4.81 30.71 -25.37
N ALA A 268 4.01 31.72 -25.74
CA ALA A 268 4.50 33.02 -26.18
C ALA A 268 5.10 33.89 -25.04
N ARG A 269 4.97 33.48 -23.78
CA ARG A 269 5.36 34.22 -22.57
C ARG A 269 6.03 33.30 -21.54
N PRO A 270 7.31 32.94 -21.72
CA PRO A 270 8.01 31.99 -20.85
C PRO A 270 8.05 32.42 -19.37
N GLY A 271 8.05 33.73 -19.08
CA GLY A 271 7.96 34.24 -17.71
C GLY A 271 6.69 33.80 -16.96
N VAL A 272 5.55 33.72 -17.66
CA VAL A 272 4.28 33.21 -17.07
C VAL A 272 4.39 31.73 -16.77
N ALA A 273 5.06 30.96 -17.63
CA ALA A 273 5.24 29.53 -17.42
C ALA A 273 6.17 29.23 -16.23
N TRP A 274 7.27 29.97 -16.08
CA TRP A 274 8.15 29.87 -14.92
C TRP A 274 7.45 30.32 -13.62
N ALA A 275 6.68 31.41 -13.67
CA ALA A 275 5.84 31.83 -12.54
C ALA A 275 4.82 30.72 -12.17
N GLY A 276 4.24 30.06 -13.17
CA GLY A 276 3.36 28.89 -12.97
C GLY A 276 4.06 27.73 -12.25
N LEU A 277 5.28 27.37 -12.65
CA LEU A 277 6.07 26.36 -11.91
C LEU A 277 6.35 26.78 -10.47
N GLY A 278 6.65 28.07 -10.25
CA GLY A 278 6.81 28.65 -8.92
C GLY A 278 5.53 28.52 -8.07
N VAL A 279 4.36 28.82 -8.65
CA VAL A 279 3.06 28.64 -7.99
C VAL A 279 2.79 27.17 -7.68
N ALA A 280 3.10 26.25 -8.59
CA ALA A 280 2.91 24.83 -8.35
C ALA A 280 3.80 24.33 -7.20
N LEU A 281 5.10 24.65 -7.23
CA LEU A 281 6.04 24.26 -6.18
C LEU A 281 5.66 24.90 -4.83
N GLY A 282 5.35 26.21 -4.83
CA GLY A 282 4.89 26.93 -3.64
C GLY A 282 3.61 26.34 -3.07
N SER A 283 2.68 25.91 -3.91
CA SER A 283 1.44 25.24 -3.50
C SER A 283 1.72 23.87 -2.87
N LEU A 284 2.64 23.07 -3.44
CA LEU A 284 3.08 21.79 -2.85
C LEU A 284 3.74 21.98 -1.48
N MET A 285 4.52 23.05 -1.30
CA MET A 285 5.09 23.41 0.00
C MET A 285 4.02 23.91 0.96
N ALA A 286 3.04 24.69 0.50
CA ALA A 286 1.94 25.21 1.32
C ALA A 286 1.04 24.10 1.87
N ILE A 287 0.82 23.00 1.13
CA ILE A 287 0.12 21.80 1.67
C ILE A 287 0.82 21.29 2.93
N ARG A 288 2.16 21.24 2.91
CA ARG A 288 2.97 20.79 4.04
C ARG A 288 2.94 21.79 5.21
N ALA A 289 2.58 23.04 4.95
CA ALA A 289 2.35 24.08 5.96
C ALA A 289 0.89 24.16 6.43
N GLY A 290 0.01 23.24 6.03
CA GLY A 290 -1.38 23.15 6.49
C GLY A 290 -2.42 23.83 5.59
N LEU A 291 -2.05 24.30 4.39
CA LEU A 291 -3.02 24.80 3.42
C LEU A 291 -3.99 23.66 3.01
N PRO A 292 -5.33 23.88 2.99
CA PRO A 292 -6.27 22.87 2.55
C PRO A 292 -5.91 22.35 1.16
N TRP A 293 -5.74 21.03 1.07
CA TRP A 293 -5.23 20.39 -0.14
C TRP A 293 -6.04 20.70 -1.41
N PRO A 294 -7.39 20.89 -1.40
CA PRO A 294 -8.11 21.20 -2.64
C PRO A 294 -7.69 22.56 -3.23
N LEU A 295 -7.46 23.56 -2.38
CA LEU A 295 -7.02 24.89 -2.80
C LEU A 295 -5.61 24.84 -3.37
N ALA A 296 -4.71 24.17 -2.66
CA ALA A 296 -3.34 24.01 -3.11
C ALA A 296 -3.25 23.21 -4.42
N MET A 297 -4.01 22.12 -4.55
CA MET A 297 -4.04 21.31 -5.76
C MET A 297 -4.61 22.06 -6.96
N ALA A 298 -5.49 23.04 -6.76
CA ALA A 298 -5.89 23.95 -7.84
C ALA A 298 -4.70 24.81 -8.31
N GLY A 299 -3.91 25.35 -7.38
CA GLY A 299 -2.65 26.06 -7.68
C GLY A 299 -1.64 25.16 -8.39
N VAL A 300 -1.48 23.92 -7.95
CA VAL A 300 -0.62 22.91 -8.61
C VAL A 300 -1.13 22.62 -10.03
N ALA A 301 -2.42 22.38 -10.23
CA ALA A 301 -2.98 22.08 -11.54
C ALA A 301 -2.77 23.23 -12.53
N LEU A 302 -3.05 24.47 -12.12
CA LEU A 302 -2.84 25.66 -12.94
C LEU A 302 -1.35 25.91 -13.21
N GLY A 303 -0.50 25.74 -12.21
CA GLY A 303 0.94 25.95 -12.33
C GLY A 303 1.62 24.89 -13.19
N VAL A 304 1.26 23.61 -13.04
CA VAL A 304 1.71 22.51 -13.91
C VAL A 304 1.22 22.75 -15.33
N TRP A 305 -0.04 23.14 -15.51
CA TRP A 305 -0.59 23.48 -16.82
C TRP A 305 0.22 24.59 -17.49
N ALA A 306 0.47 25.70 -16.81
CA ALA A 306 1.27 26.80 -17.34
C ALA A 306 2.73 26.39 -17.62
N GLY A 307 3.38 25.75 -16.64
CA GLY A 307 4.78 25.32 -16.73
C GLY A 307 5.03 24.24 -17.78
N SER A 308 4.03 23.43 -18.09
CA SER A 308 4.13 22.39 -19.10
C SER A 308 4.32 22.91 -20.53
N SER A 309 4.12 24.22 -20.77
CA SER A 309 4.45 24.89 -22.03
C SER A 309 5.95 25.07 -22.25
N LEU A 310 6.78 25.00 -21.19
CA LEU A 310 8.24 25.06 -21.25
C LEU A 310 8.89 23.75 -21.67
N LEU A 311 8.13 22.66 -21.71
CA LEU A 311 8.67 21.33 -21.99
C LEU A 311 8.97 21.20 -23.48
N HIS A 312 10.25 21.10 -23.82
CA HIS A 312 10.66 20.93 -25.22
C HIS A 312 10.62 19.46 -25.62
N GLU A 313 10.27 19.20 -26.88
CA GLU A 313 10.08 17.84 -27.37
C GLU A 313 11.34 17.21 -27.99
N GLU A 314 12.39 17.98 -28.23
CA GLU A 314 13.63 17.50 -28.85
C GLU A 314 14.37 16.50 -27.96
N GLU A 315 14.71 15.35 -28.54
CA GLU A 315 15.61 14.39 -27.90
C GLU A 315 17.04 14.91 -27.97
N SER A 316 17.60 15.16 -26.80
CA SER A 316 19.00 15.58 -26.72
C SER A 316 19.93 14.37 -26.78
N GLN A 317 20.89 14.39 -27.70
CA GLN A 317 21.84 13.29 -27.90
C GLN A 317 22.98 13.39 -26.87
N LEU A 318 22.84 12.78 -25.68
CA LEU A 318 23.99 12.47 -24.82
C LEU A 318 24.19 10.97 -24.89
N ARG A 319 25.45 10.59 -24.93
CA ARG A 319 25.86 9.24 -24.57
C ARG A 319 26.04 9.24 -23.07
N ALA A 320 25.32 8.38 -22.34
CA ALA A 320 25.64 8.15 -20.93
C ALA A 320 27.06 7.64 -20.84
N THR A 321 27.88 8.28 -20.03
CA THR A 321 29.16 7.71 -19.62
C THR A 321 28.88 6.63 -18.58
N PRO A 322 29.40 5.39 -18.74
CA PRO A 322 29.30 4.34 -17.72
C PRO A 322 29.71 4.82 -16.31
N ILE A 323 30.62 5.79 -16.23
CA ILE A 323 31.06 6.45 -15.00
C ILE A 323 29.90 7.09 -14.23
N ILE A 324 28.98 7.82 -14.91
CA ILE A 324 27.85 8.48 -14.24
C ILE A 324 26.92 7.44 -13.60
N LEU A 325 26.64 6.35 -14.33
CA LEU A 325 25.82 5.27 -13.81
C LEU A 325 26.52 4.58 -12.62
N ALA A 326 27.83 4.35 -12.71
CA ALA A 326 28.62 3.79 -11.60
C ALA A 326 28.58 4.70 -10.36
N LEU A 327 28.65 6.02 -10.52
CA LEU A 327 28.50 6.98 -9.42
C LEU A 327 27.10 6.95 -8.81
N ILE A 328 26.04 6.84 -9.62
CA ILE A 328 24.66 6.71 -9.13
C ILE A 328 24.48 5.42 -8.32
N VAL A 329 25.01 4.30 -8.81
CA VAL A 329 24.95 3.01 -8.10
C VAL A 329 25.80 3.06 -6.83
N GLY A 330 26.99 3.65 -6.88
CA GLY A 330 27.85 3.86 -5.72
C GLY A 330 27.18 4.71 -4.64
N LEU A 331 26.52 5.80 -5.03
CA LEU A 331 25.71 6.61 -4.11
C LEU A 331 24.53 5.81 -3.54
N ALA A 332 23.79 5.08 -4.39
CA ALA A 332 22.65 4.27 -3.97
C ALA A 332 23.04 3.19 -2.94
N LEU A 333 24.19 2.53 -3.15
CA LEU A 333 24.77 1.56 -2.24
C LEU A 333 25.25 2.24 -0.96
N GLY A 334 25.99 3.34 -1.06
CA GLY A 334 26.47 4.10 0.10
C GLY A 334 25.34 4.49 1.04
N LEU A 335 24.24 5.04 0.51
CA LEU A 335 23.06 5.41 1.30
C LEU A 335 22.34 4.22 1.94
N ARG A 336 22.52 3.00 1.44
CA ARG A 336 21.87 1.81 2.01
C ARG A 336 22.77 1.03 2.95
N LEU A 337 24.09 1.14 2.79
CA LEU A 337 25.07 0.41 3.59
C LEU A 337 25.57 1.21 4.80
N VAL A 338 25.50 2.54 4.77
CA VAL A 338 25.95 3.37 5.92
C VAL A 338 25.09 3.07 7.15
N ASN A 339 25.70 2.83 8.32
CA ASN A 339 25.02 2.62 9.60
C ASN A 339 23.84 1.62 9.55
N LEU A 340 24.04 0.43 8.97
CA LEU A 340 22.99 -0.60 8.91
C LEU A 340 22.57 -1.12 10.29
N ASP A 341 23.50 -1.13 11.25
CA ASP A 341 23.22 -1.53 12.64
C ASP A 341 22.34 -0.53 13.39
N GLY A 342 22.54 0.78 13.17
CA GLY A 342 21.88 1.82 13.95
C GLY A 342 20.74 2.55 13.23
N GLN A 343 20.44 2.22 11.97
CA GLN A 343 19.32 2.87 11.27
C GLN A 343 18.64 1.96 10.22
N PRO A 344 17.36 1.55 10.41
CA PRO A 344 16.47 1.88 11.54
C PRO A 344 17.02 1.51 12.92
N LEU A 345 16.57 2.20 13.97
CA LEU A 345 17.20 2.19 15.30
C LEU A 345 17.24 0.81 15.97
N ALA A 346 16.27 -0.05 15.67
CA ALA A 346 16.18 -1.41 16.18
C ALA A 346 15.68 -2.37 15.11
N LEU A 347 15.70 -3.67 15.40
CA LEU A 347 15.08 -4.69 14.54
C LEU A 347 13.58 -4.59 14.61
N TRP A 348 12.93 -4.89 13.49
CA TRP A 348 11.51 -5.20 13.50
C TRP A 348 11.30 -6.69 13.74
N ARG A 349 10.28 -7.08 14.52
CA ARG A 349 9.98 -8.49 14.83
C ARG A 349 10.02 -9.44 13.64
N ASP A 350 9.43 -9.06 12.49
CA ASP A 350 9.40 -9.96 11.33
C ASP A 350 10.77 -9.97 10.61
N GLU A 351 11.53 -8.88 10.63
CA GLU A 351 12.93 -8.86 10.14
C GLU A 351 13.79 -9.84 10.95
N ALA A 352 13.68 -9.82 12.29
CA ALA A 352 14.37 -10.77 13.15
C ALA A 352 13.91 -12.21 12.89
N ARG A 353 12.59 -12.42 12.73
CA ARG A 353 12.03 -13.74 12.39
C ARG A 353 12.53 -14.23 11.03
N HIS A 354 12.69 -13.35 10.03
CA HIS A 354 13.28 -13.70 8.75
C HIS A 354 14.73 -14.16 8.90
N GLY A 355 15.52 -13.46 9.72
CA GLY A 355 16.87 -13.86 10.07
C GLY A 355 16.94 -15.22 10.75
N PHE A 356 16.06 -15.46 11.73
CA PHE A 356 15.96 -16.75 12.42
C PHE A 356 15.60 -17.90 11.46
N LEU A 357 14.63 -17.69 10.56
CA LEU A 357 14.26 -18.68 9.54
C LEU A 357 15.39 -18.95 8.55
N ALA A 358 16.15 -17.93 8.14
CA ALA A 358 17.32 -18.09 7.28
C ALA A 358 18.46 -18.87 7.95
N LEU A 359 18.67 -18.69 9.26
CA LEU A 359 19.58 -19.50 10.08
C LEU A 359 19.09 -20.94 10.24
N LYS A 360 17.77 -21.16 10.33
CA LYS A 360 17.19 -22.51 10.29
C LYS A 360 17.50 -23.20 8.97
N ILE A 361 17.37 -22.51 7.83
CA ILE A 361 17.76 -23.05 6.51
C ILE A 361 19.26 -23.41 6.47
N TRP A 362 20.12 -22.58 7.09
CA TRP A 362 21.57 -22.83 7.16
C TRP A 362 21.90 -24.11 7.95
N ASN A 363 21.33 -24.27 9.15
CA ASN A 363 21.73 -25.29 10.11
C ASN A 363 20.95 -26.61 10.00
N ASP A 364 19.70 -26.57 9.51
CA ASP A 364 18.87 -27.76 9.36
C ASP A 364 18.82 -28.18 7.89
N PRO A 365 19.49 -29.28 7.48
CA PRO A 365 19.51 -29.74 6.10
C PRO A 365 18.12 -30.20 5.59
N THR A 366 17.19 -30.50 6.50
CA THR A 366 15.84 -30.96 6.14
C THR A 366 14.86 -29.82 5.90
N TYR A 367 15.15 -28.62 6.42
CA TYR A 367 14.30 -27.45 6.26
C TYR A 367 14.59 -26.72 4.94
N ARG A 368 13.91 -27.12 3.86
CA ARG A 368 14.02 -26.51 2.51
C ARG A 368 12.68 -25.99 2.00
N PRO A 369 12.09 -24.96 2.65
CA PRO A 369 10.78 -24.46 2.28
C PRO A 369 10.82 -23.77 0.91
N VAL A 370 9.73 -23.89 0.17
CA VAL A 370 9.45 -23.08 -1.03
C VAL A 370 8.60 -21.85 -0.63
N TYR A 371 7.73 -22.04 0.35
CA TYR A 371 6.89 -21.03 0.98
C TYR A 371 6.85 -21.30 2.49
N ILE A 372 6.85 -20.26 3.31
CA ILE A 372 6.85 -20.35 4.77
C ILE A 372 5.50 -19.80 5.26
N ALA A 373 4.53 -20.68 5.47
CA ALA A 373 3.18 -20.32 5.92
C ALA A 373 3.14 -19.93 7.40
N GLU A 374 3.76 -20.75 8.26
CA GLU A 374 3.84 -20.48 9.69
C GLU A 374 4.98 -19.51 9.98
N GLY A 375 4.67 -18.42 10.69
CA GLY A 375 5.63 -17.40 11.10
C GLY A 375 5.90 -16.30 10.07
N ALA A 376 5.83 -16.54 8.76
CA ALA A 376 6.16 -15.51 7.76
C ALA A 376 5.02 -15.13 6.79
N ASP A 377 4.21 -16.09 6.32
CA ASP A 377 3.28 -15.92 5.18
C ASP A 377 3.97 -15.44 3.88
N LEU A 378 5.20 -15.90 3.63
CA LEU A 378 6.03 -15.40 2.52
C LEU A 378 6.69 -16.53 1.72
N PRO A 379 6.93 -16.33 0.41
CA PRO A 379 7.78 -17.23 -0.34
C PRO A 379 9.25 -17.11 0.07
N ALA A 380 10.02 -18.17 -0.13
CA ALA A 380 11.29 -18.35 0.58
C ALA A 380 12.52 -17.68 -0.09
N LEU A 381 12.42 -17.02 -1.25
CA LEU A 381 13.61 -16.62 -2.03
C LEU A 381 14.52 -15.64 -1.28
N LEU A 382 13.98 -14.61 -0.62
CA LEU A 382 14.83 -13.69 0.14
C LEU A 382 15.57 -14.42 1.27
N PHE A 383 14.90 -15.36 1.96
CA PHE A 383 15.48 -16.12 3.06
C PHE A 383 16.71 -16.91 2.59
N TYR A 384 16.64 -17.56 1.42
CA TYR A 384 17.80 -18.25 0.84
C TYR A 384 18.95 -17.29 0.47
N LEU A 385 18.65 -16.05 0.06
CA LEU A 385 19.68 -15.05 -0.19
C LEU A 385 20.33 -14.54 1.10
N MET A 386 19.57 -14.51 2.20
CA MET A 386 20.05 -14.13 3.55
C MET A 386 20.86 -15.24 4.21
N THR A 387 20.51 -16.51 3.98
CA THR A 387 21.14 -17.71 4.55
C THR A 387 22.68 -17.68 4.52
N PRO A 388 23.37 -17.47 3.39
CA PRO A 388 24.84 -17.45 3.38
C PRO A 388 25.42 -16.26 4.15
N VAL A 389 24.76 -15.11 4.17
CA VAL A 389 25.23 -13.93 4.93
C VAL A 389 25.17 -14.22 6.42
N LEU A 390 24.03 -14.71 6.89
CA LEU A 390 23.83 -15.01 8.32
C LEU A 390 24.64 -16.22 8.78
N GLY A 391 24.83 -17.22 7.90
CA GLY A 391 25.65 -18.39 8.20
C GLY A 391 27.15 -18.07 8.33
N LEU A 392 27.65 -17.10 7.55
CA LEU A 392 29.07 -16.71 7.57
C LEU A 392 29.38 -15.63 8.62
N PHE A 393 28.47 -14.68 8.83
CA PHE A 393 28.72 -13.52 9.68
C PHE A 393 27.97 -13.55 11.02
N GLY A 394 27.03 -14.48 11.20
CA GLY A 394 26.24 -14.58 12.43
C GLY A 394 25.03 -13.63 12.49
N PRO A 395 24.22 -13.73 13.56
CA PRO A 395 22.99 -12.95 13.77
C PRO A 395 23.28 -11.53 14.29
N HIS A 396 23.58 -10.61 13.38
CA HIS A 396 23.74 -9.19 13.69
C HIS A 396 22.65 -8.37 12.99
N VAL A 397 22.43 -7.14 13.48
CA VAL A 397 21.45 -6.23 12.89
C VAL A 397 21.85 -5.86 11.45
N TRP A 398 23.13 -5.56 11.19
CA TRP A 398 23.60 -5.29 9.84
C TRP A 398 23.52 -6.51 8.92
N SER A 399 23.79 -7.72 9.43
CA SER A 399 23.92 -8.92 8.60
C SER A 399 22.56 -9.38 8.07
N VAL A 400 21.49 -9.25 8.86
CA VAL A 400 20.11 -9.53 8.39
C VAL A 400 19.66 -8.52 7.34
N ARG A 401 20.12 -7.26 7.42
CA ARG A 401 19.75 -6.15 6.53
C ARG A 401 20.50 -6.14 5.20
N LEU A 402 21.71 -6.70 5.17
CA LEU A 402 22.66 -6.54 4.07
C LEU A 402 22.06 -6.90 2.69
N VAL A 403 21.35 -8.02 2.59
CA VAL A 403 20.78 -8.48 1.32
C VAL A 403 19.77 -7.48 0.77
N SER A 404 18.86 -6.97 1.62
CA SER A 404 17.86 -5.97 1.20
C SER A 404 18.52 -4.64 0.80
N ALA A 405 19.58 -4.25 1.52
CA ALA A 405 20.36 -3.04 1.22
C ALA A 405 21.06 -3.13 -0.14
N LEU A 406 21.68 -4.28 -0.45
CA LEU A 406 22.31 -4.53 -1.74
C LEU A 406 21.30 -4.56 -2.88
N ILE A 407 20.17 -5.27 -2.71
CA ILE A 407 19.09 -5.31 -3.69
C ILE A 407 18.58 -3.89 -3.98
N GLY A 408 18.26 -3.12 -2.94
CA GLY A 408 17.80 -1.74 -3.07
C GLY A 408 18.83 -0.82 -3.75
N GLY A 409 20.13 -1.01 -3.47
CA GLY A 409 21.21 -0.25 -4.07
C GLY A 409 21.44 -0.56 -5.55
N LEU A 410 21.09 -1.78 -5.99
CA LEU A 410 21.14 -2.22 -7.39
C LEU A 410 19.86 -1.88 -8.17
N THR A 411 18.74 -1.59 -7.52
CA THR A 411 17.48 -1.24 -8.19
C THR A 411 17.59 -0.04 -9.15
N PRO A 412 18.34 1.05 -8.85
CA PRO A 412 18.60 2.13 -9.81
C PRO A 412 19.26 1.66 -11.12
N LEU A 413 20.13 0.65 -11.07
CA LEU A 413 20.74 0.06 -12.27
C LEU A 413 19.67 -0.66 -13.11
N ALA A 414 18.83 -1.48 -12.48
CA ALA A 414 17.72 -2.13 -13.16
C ALA A 414 16.71 -1.12 -13.73
N LEU A 415 16.43 -0.02 -13.01
CA LEU A 415 15.61 1.09 -13.49
C LEU A 415 16.21 1.73 -14.74
N TYR A 416 17.49 2.13 -14.72
CA TYR A 416 18.16 2.68 -15.90
C TYR A 416 18.06 1.73 -17.09
N TRP A 417 18.29 0.43 -16.85
CA TRP A 417 18.22 -0.59 -17.87
C TRP A 417 16.80 -0.70 -18.47
N ALA A 418 15.76 -0.70 -17.64
CA ALA A 418 14.36 -0.75 -18.08
C ALA A 418 13.89 0.53 -18.78
N ALA A 419 14.29 1.69 -18.25
CA ALA A 419 13.84 3.00 -18.71
C ALA A 419 14.51 3.44 -20.02
N ARG A 420 15.79 3.11 -20.23
CA ARG A 420 16.57 3.58 -21.40
C ARG A 420 15.86 3.40 -22.75
N PRO A 421 15.29 2.23 -23.09
CA PRO A 421 14.60 2.05 -24.37
C PRO A 421 13.15 2.60 -24.38
N LEU A 422 12.63 3.04 -23.23
CA LEU A 422 11.28 3.61 -23.09
C LEU A 422 11.28 5.14 -23.21
N ILE A 423 12.21 5.80 -22.51
CA ILE A 423 12.24 7.27 -22.38
C ILE A 423 13.52 7.89 -22.94
N GLY A 424 14.51 7.08 -23.32
CA GLY A 424 15.82 7.55 -23.77
C GLY A 424 16.88 7.47 -22.68
N GLN A 425 18.14 7.66 -23.08
CA GLN A 425 19.30 7.40 -22.22
C GLN A 425 19.48 8.42 -21.08
N ARG A 426 19.37 9.72 -21.39
CA ARG A 426 19.46 10.81 -20.40
C ARG A 426 18.35 10.75 -19.34
N PRO A 427 17.06 10.75 -19.70
CA PRO A 427 16.00 10.70 -18.70
C PRO A 427 16.01 9.39 -17.91
N ALA A 428 16.51 8.28 -18.47
CA ALA A 428 16.73 7.06 -17.70
C ALA A 428 17.83 7.19 -16.63
N LEU A 429 18.93 7.92 -16.91
CA LEU A 429 19.94 8.24 -15.89
C LEU A 429 19.36 9.13 -14.80
N LEU A 430 18.60 10.16 -15.18
CA LEU A 430 17.94 11.05 -14.22
C LEU A 430 16.94 10.28 -13.35
N ALA A 431 16.14 9.39 -13.95
CA ALA A 431 15.22 8.51 -13.22
C ALA A 431 15.97 7.60 -12.22
N ALA A 432 17.10 7.03 -12.62
CA ALA A 432 17.93 6.22 -11.73
C ALA A 432 18.53 7.05 -10.58
N ALA A 433 18.99 8.27 -10.85
CA ALA A 433 19.48 9.18 -9.82
C ALA A 433 18.39 9.57 -8.81
N LEU A 434 17.17 9.88 -9.28
CA LEU A 434 16.02 10.18 -8.43
C LEU A 434 15.62 8.97 -7.56
N LEU A 435 15.62 7.76 -8.12
CA LEU A 435 15.34 6.55 -7.34
C LEU A 435 16.43 6.25 -6.30
N ALA A 436 17.71 6.49 -6.65
CA ALA A 436 18.84 6.24 -5.76
C ALA A 436 18.72 7.02 -4.44
N VAL A 437 18.24 8.26 -4.50
CA VAL A 437 18.16 9.19 -3.37
C VAL A 437 16.78 9.26 -2.71
N SER A 438 15.75 8.62 -3.26
CA SER A 438 14.39 8.65 -2.69
C SER A 438 14.35 8.09 -1.27
N SER A 439 13.86 8.87 -0.30
CA SER A 439 13.71 8.46 1.11
C SER A 439 12.85 7.21 1.26
N TRP A 440 11.80 7.09 0.45
CA TRP A 440 10.93 5.92 0.42
C TRP A 440 11.67 4.68 -0.09
N ALA A 441 12.43 4.79 -1.18
CA ALA A 441 13.24 3.69 -1.68
C ALA A 441 14.36 3.28 -0.71
N ILE A 442 14.96 4.25 -0.02
CA ILE A 442 16.00 4.02 0.99
C ILE A 442 15.39 3.29 2.18
N SER A 443 14.30 3.81 2.75
CA SER A 443 13.60 3.24 3.89
C SER A 443 13.20 1.79 3.68
N MET A 444 12.55 1.49 2.55
CA MET A 444 12.08 0.14 2.23
C MET A 444 13.20 -0.90 2.01
N SER A 445 14.46 -0.46 1.85
CA SER A 445 15.59 -1.36 1.58
C SER A 445 16.64 -1.41 2.67
N ARG A 446 16.39 -0.79 3.83
CA ARG A 446 17.31 -0.79 4.97
C ARG A 446 16.87 -1.66 6.15
N TRP A 447 15.79 -2.41 5.97
CA TRP A 447 15.36 -3.46 6.88
C TRP A 447 14.98 -4.71 6.06
N ALA A 448 15.13 -5.90 6.64
CA ALA A 448 15.12 -7.16 5.89
C ALA A 448 13.72 -7.59 5.43
N PHE A 449 13.31 -7.14 4.24
CA PHE A 449 11.99 -7.43 3.71
C PHE A 449 11.96 -7.86 2.23
N PRO A 450 11.17 -8.89 1.86
CA PRO A 450 11.17 -9.45 0.50
C PRO A 450 10.66 -8.50 -0.59
N ALA A 451 9.89 -7.47 -0.25
CA ALA A 451 9.30 -6.54 -1.22
C ALA A 451 10.32 -5.63 -1.93
N THR A 452 11.61 -5.73 -1.66
CA THR A 452 12.64 -5.02 -2.45
C THR A 452 13.12 -5.85 -3.63
N LEU A 453 13.12 -7.17 -3.50
CA LEU A 453 13.65 -8.11 -4.49
C LEU A 453 12.76 -8.21 -5.73
N ASP A 454 11.44 -8.20 -5.55
CA ASP A 454 10.49 -8.22 -6.67
C ASP A 454 10.66 -7.01 -7.59
N HIS A 455 10.99 -5.83 -7.07
CA HIS A 455 11.21 -4.62 -7.86
C HIS A 455 12.43 -4.74 -8.76
N LEU A 456 13.57 -5.18 -8.20
CA LEU A 456 14.79 -5.42 -8.96
C LEU A 456 14.55 -6.42 -10.10
N LEU A 457 13.90 -7.55 -9.78
CA LEU A 457 13.60 -8.62 -10.73
C LEU A 457 12.61 -8.16 -11.81
N THR A 458 11.55 -7.47 -11.43
CA THR A 458 10.53 -6.97 -12.37
C THR A 458 11.10 -5.95 -13.34
N LEU A 459 11.87 -4.96 -12.86
CA LEU A 459 12.48 -3.96 -13.74
C LEU A 459 13.46 -4.60 -14.72
N THR A 460 14.26 -5.56 -14.23
CA THR A 460 15.16 -6.34 -15.08
C THR A 460 14.37 -7.11 -16.15
N ALA A 461 13.26 -7.76 -15.76
CA ALA A 461 12.38 -8.49 -16.67
C ALA A 461 11.75 -7.57 -17.75
N VAL A 462 11.24 -6.40 -17.35
CA VAL A 462 10.70 -5.38 -18.27
C VAL A 462 11.75 -4.94 -19.28
N GLY A 463 12.97 -4.62 -18.82
CA GLY A 463 14.05 -4.16 -19.69
C GLY A 463 14.57 -5.24 -20.64
N LEU A 464 14.59 -6.50 -20.22
CA LEU A 464 14.93 -7.66 -21.05
C LEU A 464 13.84 -7.92 -22.10
N ALA A 465 12.58 -7.97 -21.68
CA ALA A 465 11.45 -8.22 -22.57
C ALA A 465 11.31 -7.13 -23.63
N TRP A 466 11.41 -5.85 -23.26
CA TRP A 466 11.28 -4.75 -24.21
C TRP A 466 12.28 -4.85 -25.38
N ARG A 467 13.52 -5.24 -25.07
CA ARG A 467 14.59 -5.43 -26.06
C ARG A 467 14.48 -6.77 -26.80
N GLY A 468 13.98 -7.81 -26.13
CA GLY A 468 13.71 -9.11 -26.75
C GLY A 468 12.57 -9.04 -27.78
N LEU A 469 11.63 -8.12 -27.61
CA LEU A 469 10.55 -7.81 -28.56
C LEU A 469 10.97 -6.85 -29.68
N ASP A 470 12.24 -6.41 -29.72
CA ASP A 470 12.71 -5.50 -30.75
C ASP A 470 12.71 -6.20 -32.13
N ALA A 471 12.20 -5.49 -33.13
CA ALA A 471 12.12 -5.96 -34.49
C ALA A 471 13.49 -6.23 -35.13
N ALA A 472 14.53 -5.52 -34.66
CA ALA A 472 15.89 -5.67 -35.13
C ALA A 472 16.63 -6.86 -34.46
N ALA A 473 16.06 -7.46 -33.42
CA ALA A 473 16.69 -8.60 -32.77
C ALA A 473 16.54 -9.86 -33.63
N ASN A 474 17.65 -10.58 -33.84
CA ASN A 474 17.57 -11.92 -34.43
C ASN A 474 16.88 -12.90 -33.46
N MET A 475 16.38 -14.02 -34.00
CA MET A 475 15.58 -15.00 -33.25
C MET A 475 16.29 -15.49 -31.99
N ARG A 476 17.58 -15.85 -32.08
CA ARG A 476 18.36 -16.36 -30.93
C ARG A 476 18.44 -15.33 -29.82
N ARG A 477 18.78 -14.08 -30.15
CA ARG A 477 18.88 -12.99 -29.17
C ARG A 477 17.51 -12.68 -28.56
N SER A 478 16.45 -12.62 -29.38
CA SER A 478 15.08 -12.43 -28.92
C SER A 478 14.69 -13.50 -27.89
N SER A 479 14.88 -14.78 -28.23
CA SER A 479 14.55 -15.90 -27.34
C SER A 479 15.37 -15.93 -26.05
N LEU A 480 16.67 -15.62 -26.10
CA LEU A 480 17.50 -15.54 -24.89
C LEU A 480 17.03 -14.41 -23.96
N MET A 481 16.76 -13.23 -24.51
CA MET A 481 16.30 -12.08 -23.71
C MET A 481 14.91 -12.31 -23.13
N LEU A 482 13.99 -12.90 -23.91
CA LEU A 482 12.65 -13.22 -23.46
C LEU A 482 12.66 -14.39 -22.45
N GLY A 483 13.50 -15.41 -22.64
CA GLY A 483 13.74 -16.46 -21.66
C GLY A 483 14.25 -15.92 -20.32
N ALA A 484 15.25 -15.05 -20.36
CA ALA A 484 15.77 -14.38 -19.16
C ALA A 484 14.73 -13.45 -18.50
N ALA A 485 13.86 -12.81 -19.29
CA ALA A 485 12.73 -12.05 -18.76
C ALA A 485 11.73 -12.98 -18.05
N GLY A 486 11.41 -14.13 -18.64
CA GLY A 486 10.58 -15.17 -18.02
C GLY A 486 11.16 -15.70 -16.71
N LEU A 487 12.47 -15.94 -16.66
CA LEU A 487 13.20 -16.32 -15.44
C LEU A 487 13.05 -15.25 -14.35
N CYS A 488 13.32 -13.99 -14.66
CA CYS A 488 13.20 -12.88 -13.69
C CYS A 488 11.76 -12.71 -13.19
N ALA A 489 10.78 -12.82 -14.08
CA ALA A 489 9.36 -12.75 -13.73
C ALA A 489 8.93 -13.91 -12.83
N GLY A 490 9.39 -15.12 -13.15
CA GLY A 490 9.17 -16.31 -12.33
C GLY A 490 9.77 -16.15 -10.95
N LEU A 491 11.04 -15.74 -10.84
CA LEU A 491 11.70 -15.46 -9.56
C LEU A 491 11.01 -14.36 -8.75
N ALA A 492 10.46 -13.33 -9.42
CA ALA A 492 9.72 -12.26 -8.72
C ALA A 492 8.50 -12.81 -7.96
N THR A 493 7.88 -13.90 -8.41
CA THR A 493 6.76 -14.55 -7.68
C THR A 493 7.19 -15.20 -6.35
N TYR A 494 8.50 -15.44 -6.16
CA TYR A 494 9.08 -15.94 -4.92
C TYR A 494 9.57 -14.83 -3.98
N ALA A 495 9.42 -13.56 -4.34
CA ALA A 495 9.85 -12.46 -3.48
C ALA A 495 8.74 -12.05 -2.49
N TYR A 496 7.76 -11.26 -2.94
CA TYR A 496 6.66 -10.75 -2.10
C TYR A 496 5.30 -10.90 -2.81
N HIS A 497 4.19 -10.65 -2.09
CA HIS A 497 2.85 -10.77 -2.67
C HIS A 497 2.65 -9.90 -3.93
N THR A 498 3.25 -8.71 -3.98
CA THR A 498 3.22 -7.84 -5.18
C THR A 498 3.99 -8.43 -6.36
N GLY A 499 5.04 -9.22 -6.09
CA GLY A 499 5.81 -9.94 -7.11
C GLY A 499 4.99 -10.99 -7.88
N ARG A 500 3.87 -11.48 -7.30
CA ARG A 500 2.91 -12.37 -7.99
C ARG A 500 2.30 -11.72 -9.24
N VAL A 501 2.32 -10.39 -9.34
CA VAL A 501 1.79 -9.63 -10.48
C VAL A 501 2.79 -9.52 -11.63
N ALA A 502 4.08 -9.80 -11.42
CA ALA A 502 5.12 -9.64 -12.44
C ALA A 502 4.84 -10.37 -13.78
N PRO A 503 4.35 -11.63 -13.80
CA PRO A 503 3.98 -12.30 -15.05
C PRO A 503 2.86 -11.57 -15.81
N ILE A 504 1.87 -11.03 -15.10
CA ILE A 504 0.75 -10.27 -15.67
C ILE A 504 1.26 -8.95 -16.25
N ALA A 505 2.12 -8.24 -15.51
CA ALA A 505 2.73 -7.00 -15.98
C ALA A 505 3.55 -7.22 -17.26
N LEU A 506 4.27 -8.34 -17.36
CA LEU A 506 5.01 -8.70 -18.57
C LEU A 506 4.10 -9.07 -19.75
N ALA A 507 3.04 -9.84 -19.52
CA ALA A 507 2.07 -10.15 -20.57
C ALA A 507 1.44 -8.86 -21.13
N LEU A 508 1.07 -7.93 -20.26
CA LEU A 508 0.55 -6.63 -20.65
C LEU A 508 1.59 -5.76 -21.36
N LEU A 509 2.86 -5.83 -20.95
CA LEU A 509 3.96 -5.17 -21.67
C LEU A 509 4.10 -5.70 -23.10
N VAL A 510 4.03 -7.03 -23.30
CA VAL A 510 4.06 -7.66 -24.62
C VAL A 510 2.89 -7.18 -25.46
N LEU A 511 1.67 -7.17 -24.90
CA LEU A 511 0.47 -6.64 -25.57
C LEU A 511 0.63 -5.18 -25.97
N VAL A 512 1.14 -4.34 -25.06
CA VAL A 512 1.40 -2.92 -25.32
C VAL A 512 2.46 -2.73 -26.40
N ARG A 513 3.52 -3.54 -26.41
CA ARG A 513 4.65 -3.40 -27.34
C ARG A 513 4.32 -3.89 -28.75
N LEU A 514 3.67 -5.05 -28.87
CA LEU A 514 3.34 -5.68 -30.16
C LEU A 514 2.01 -5.16 -30.74
N GLY A 515 1.12 -4.64 -29.89
CA GLY A 515 -0.22 -4.22 -30.29
C GLY A 515 -0.99 -5.37 -30.95
N LEU A 516 -1.73 -5.04 -32.00
CA LEU A 516 -2.52 -5.99 -32.79
C LEU A 516 -1.80 -6.47 -34.06
N ASP A 517 -0.49 -6.26 -34.18
CA ASP A 517 0.27 -6.65 -35.38
C ASP A 517 0.57 -8.15 -35.39
N ARG A 518 -0.22 -8.90 -36.18
CA ARG A 518 -0.08 -10.37 -36.35
C ARG A 518 1.34 -10.78 -36.77
N ARG A 519 2.02 -10.00 -37.62
CA ARG A 519 3.37 -10.36 -38.09
C ARG A 519 4.40 -10.23 -36.97
N ALA A 520 4.27 -9.18 -36.14
CA ALA A 520 5.12 -9.00 -34.97
C ALA A 520 4.95 -10.19 -34.00
N TRP A 521 3.71 -10.60 -33.72
CA TRP A 521 3.41 -11.77 -32.88
C TRP A 521 4.03 -13.07 -33.40
N LEU A 522 3.84 -13.39 -34.69
CA LEU A 522 4.39 -14.61 -35.29
C LEU A 522 5.92 -14.64 -35.23
N ARG A 523 6.57 -13.49 -35.46
CA ARG A 523 8.03 -13.38 -35.40
C ARG A 523 8.57 -13.60 -33.99
N THR A 524 7.90 -13.06 -32.97
CA THR A 524 8.36 -13.18 -31.57
C THR A 524 7.86 -14.45 -30.88
N ALA A 525 6.95 -15.21 -31.50
CA ALA A 525 6.32 -16.38 -30.90
C ALA A 525 7.31 -17.41 -30.32
N PRO A 526 8.43 -17.76 -30.98
CA PRO A 526 9.40 -18.69 -30.40
C PRO A 526 10.02 -18.13 -29.11
N GLY A 527 10.36 -16.85 -29.06
CA GLY A 527 10.91 -16.23 -27.87
C GLY A 527 9.88 -16.08 -26.75
N LEU A 528 8.61 -15.81 -27.08
CA LEU A 528 7.51 -15.80 -26.12
C LEU A 528 7.23 -17.20 -25.55
N LEU A 529 7.33 -18.26 -26.37
CA LEU A 529 7.24 -19.63 -25.90
C LEU A 529 8.39 -19.97 -24.94
N VAL A 530 9.62 -19.57 -25.27
CA VAL A 530 10.78 -19.73 -24.37
C VAL A 530 10.56 -18.97 -23.05
N ALA A 531 10.07 -17.73 -23.10
CA ALA A 531 9.74 -16.97 -21.90
C ALA A 531 8.70 -17.67 -21.03
N ALA A 532 7.63 -18.18 -21.65
CA ALA A 532 6.57 -18.90 -20.94
C ALA A 532 7.09 -20.20 -20.31
N LEU A 533 7.86 -21.00 -21.05
CA LEU A 533 8.44 -22.25 -20.55
C LEU A 533 9.43 -21.98 -19.41
N VAL A 534 10.37 -21.04 -19.58
CA VAL A 534 11.35 -20.71 -18.52
C VAL A 534 10.64 -20.12 -17.30
N GLY A 535 9.66 -19.24 -17.49
CA GLY A 535 8.86 -18.68 -16.40
C GLY A 535 8.09 -19.76 -15.64
N LEU A 536 7.39 -20.66 -16.34
CA LEU A 536 6.65 -21.76 -15.74
C LEU A 536 7.56 -22.75 -15.01
N LEU A 537 8.72 -23.10 -15.60
CA LEU A 537 9.71 -23.96 -14.95
C LEU A 537 10.26 -23.31 -13.68
N THR A 538 10.53 -22.00 -13.72
CA THR A 538 10.97 -21.24 -12.56
C THR A 538 9.91 -21.25 -11.46
N MET A 539 8.63 -21.07 -11.82
CA MET A 539 7.49 -21.07 -10.91
C MET A 539 7.05 -22.46 -10.45
N ALA A 540 7.53 -23.54 -11.07
CA ALA A 540 6.98 -24.89 -10.88
C ALA A 540 6.98 -25.34 -9.41
N PRO A 541 8.04 -25.16 -8.60
CA PRO A 541 7.99 -25.50 -7.18
C PRO A 541 6.91 -24.74 -6.39
N LEU A 542 6.71 -23.46 -6.68
CA LEU A 542 5.72 -22.64 -6.00
C LEU A 542 4.31 -23.01 -6.45
N LEU A 543 4.11 -23.25 -7.75
CA LEU A 543 2.85 -23.75 -8.29
C LEU A 543 2.48 -25.09 -7.65
N ASN A 544 3.45 -26.01 -7.51
CA ASN A 544 3.24 -27.27 -6.81
C ASN A 544 2.81 -27.04 -5.35
N TYR A 545 3.46 -26.12 -4.62
CA TYR A 545 3.04 -25.77 -3.26
C TYR A 545 1.62 -25.22 -3.21
N ILE A 546 1.26 -24.30 -4.13
CA ILE A 546 -0.07 -23.69 -4.20
C ILE A 546 -1.15 -24.74 -4.44
N LEU A 547 -0.91 -25.71 -5.34
CA LEU A 547 -1.87 -26.78 -5.63
C LEU A 547 -2.21 -27.63 -4.40
N HIS A 548 -1.26 -27.80 -3.48
CA HIS A 548 -1.44 -28.62 -2.27
C HIS A 548 -1.80 -27.80 -1.02
N ASN A 549 -1.51 -26.49 -1.00
CA ASN A 549 -1.63 -25.62 0.18
C ASN A 549 -2.26 -24.25 -0.16
N TYR A 550 -3.33 -24.26 -0.96
CA TYR A 550 -3.96 -23.04 -1.47
C TYR A 550 -4.44 -22.08 -0.36
N ALA A 551 -5.03 -22.62 0.71
CA ALA A 551 -5.53 -21.83 1.84
C ALA A 551 -4.39 -21.09 2.55
N ASP A 552 -3.29 -21.78 2.84
CA ASP A 552 -2.11 -21.21 3.49
C ASP A 552 -1.45 -20.13 2.63
N TYR A 553 -1.30 -20.39 1.33
CA TYR A 553 -0.69 -19.44 0.39
C TYR A 553 -1.47 -18.12 0.25
N ASN A 554 -2.79 -18.17 0.42
CA ASN A 554 -3.68 -17.03 0.30
C ASN A 554 -4.17 -16.46 1.63
N ARG A 555 -3.81 -17.06 2.77
CA ARG A 555 -4.22 -16.64 4.12
C ARG A 555 -4.06 -15.14 4.33
N ARG A 556 -2.85 -14.61 4.11
CA ARG A 556 -2.56 -13.18 4.27
C ARG A 556 -3.31 -12.29 3.28
N VAL A 557 -3.40 -12.69 2.01
CA VAL A 557 -4.09 -11.93 0.96
C VAL A 557 -5.59 -11.83 1.27
N SER A 558 -6.20 -12.93 1.73
CA SER A 558 -7.61 -12.96 2.11
C SER A 558 -7.92 -12.12 3.34
N GLN A 559 -6.99 -11.98 4.29
CA GLN A 559 -7.17 -11.16 5.50
C GLN A 559 -7.20 -9.65 5.21
N VAL A 560 -6.40 -9.20 4.25
CA VAL A 560 -6.29 -7.76 3.92
C VAL A 560 -7.18 -7.35 2.74
N ALA A 561 -7.97 -8.27 2.17
CA ALA A 561 -8.84 -7.97 1.04
C ALA A 561 -9.98 -7.03 1.45
N ILE A 562 -10.34 -6.08 0.59
CA ILE A 562 -11.48 -5.15 0.83
C ILE A 562 -12.81 -5.87 1.07
N LEU A 563 -12.98 -7.10 0.55
CA LEU A 563 -14.17 -7.91 0.76
C LEU A 563 -14.33 -8.42 2.19
N LYS A 564 -13.27 -8.34 3.01
CA LYS A 564 -13.28 -8.62 4.45
C LYS A 564 -13.01 -7.35 5.27
N SER A 565 -13.26 -6.17 4.70
CA SER A 565 -13.04 -4.91 5.41
C SER A 565 -13.87 -4.87 6.70
N ASN A 566 -13.34 -4.19 7.71
CA ASN A 566 -13.97 -4.12 9.03
C ASN A 566 -14.23 -2.66 9.46
N TYR A 567 -14.44 -1.79 8.47
CA TYR A 567 -14.57 -0.35 8.66
C TYR A 567 -16.02 0.05 8.94
N LEU A 568 -16.20 1.01 9.84
CA LEU A 568 -17.52 1.54 10.20
C LEU A 568 -18.00 2.64 9.23
N ASP A 569 -17.12 3.20 8.41
CA ASP A 569 -17.42 4.35 7.54
C ASP A 569 -17.67 3.95 6.08
N THR A 570 -17.06 2.87 5.58
CA THR A 570 -17.22 2.41 4.20
C THR A 570 -16.95 0.91 4.15
N HIS A 571 -17.86 0.15 3.57
CA HIS A 571 -17.78 -1.31 3.51
C HIS A 571 -18.11 -1.88 2.12
N THR A 572 -18.75 -1.09 1.25
CA THR A 572 -18.99 -1.52 -0.13
C THR A 572 -17.67 -1.71 -0.89
N PRO A 573 -17.53 -2.78 -1.70
CA PRO A 573 -16.29 -3.02 -2.45
C PRO A 573 -15.95 -1.87 -3.41
N LEU A 574 -16.94 -1.32 -4.12
CA LEU A 574 -16.70 -0.20 -5.02
C LEU A 574 -16.39 1.11 -4.26
N GLY A 575 -17.07 1.37 -3.14
CA GLY A 575 -16.77 2.52 -2.28
C GLY A 575 -15.31 2.50 -1.82
N LEU A 576 -14.86 1.34 -1.32
CA LEU A 576 -13.47 1.12 -0.92
C LEU A 576 -12.49 1.24 -2.08
N VAL A 577 -12.80 0.71 -3.27
CA VAL A 577 -11.94 0.87 -4.45
C VAL A 577 -11.78 2.35 -4.83
N VAL A 578 -12.88 3.12 -4.83
CA VAL A 578 -12.85 4.55 -5.15
C VAL A 578 -12.07 5.33 -4.11
N GLU A 579 -12.31 5.06 -2.83
CA GLU A 579 -11.59 5.68 -1.72
C GLU A 579 -10.09 5.35 -1.76
N ASN A 580 -9.75 4.07 -1.89
CA ASN A 580 -8.37 3.61 -2.00
C ASN A 580 -7.68 4.24 -3.21
N ALA A 581 -8.32 4.25 -4.38
CA ALA A 581 -7.79 4.90 -5.57
C ALA A 581 -7.54 6.39 -5.32
N GLY A 582 -8.45 7.10 -4.66
CA GLY A 582 -8.27 8.48 -4.24
C GLY A 582 -7.05 8.65 -3.33
N ARG A 583 -6.92 7.82 -2.29
CA ARG A 583 -5.79 7.84 -1.36
C ARG A 583 -4.44 7.58 -2.07
N TYR A 584 -4.37 6.62 -2.99
CA TYR A 584 -3.16 6.35 -3.78
C TYR A 584 -2.84 7.44 -4.80
N LEU A 585 -3.84 8.16 -5.34
CA LEU A 585 -3.60 9.34 -6.18
C LEU A 585 -3.06 10.51 -5.35
N LEU A 586 -3.58 10.70 -4.14
CA LEU A 586 -3.19 11.79 -3.25
C LEU A 586 -1.87 11.54 -2.53
N MET A 587 -1.39 10.30 -2.43
CA MET A 587 -0.18 9.96 -1.68
C MET A 587 1.11 10.62 -2.17
N TRP A 588 1.13 11.06 -3.43
CA TRP A 588 2.30 11.67 -4.05
C TRP A 588 2.51 13.14 -3.66
N HIS A 589 1.44 13.85 -3.29
CA HIS A 589 1.46 15.30 -3.10
C HIS A 589 0.77 15.80 -1.83
N VAL A 590 -0.21 15.03 -1.31
CA VAL A 590 -1.08 15.47 -0.21
C VAL A 590 -0.79 14.69 1.07
N GLN A 591 -1.11 13.40 1.11
CA GLN A 591 -1.00 12.62 2.34
C GLN A 591 -0.50 11.21 2.09
N GLY A 592 0.65 10.90 2.67
CA GLY A 592 1.30 9.60 2.60
C GLY A 592 0.68 8.52 3.48
N GLU A 593 1.36 7.37 3.54
CA GLU A 593 1.04 6.31 4.50
C GLU A 593 1.33 6.78 5.95
N PRO A 594 0.46 6.44 6.93
CA PRO A 594 0.68 6.80 8.34
C PRO A 594 1.69 5.89 9.07
N ASN A 595 1.98 4.70 8.55
CA ASN A 595 2.91 3.74 9.16
C ASN A 595 4.37 4.19 9.03
N GLY A 596 5.02 4.48 10.17
CA GLY A 596 6.39 4.98 10.22
C GLY A 596 7.47 4.00 9.79
N ARG A 597 7.16 2.71 9.66
CA ARG A 597 8.11 1.68 9.23
C ARG A 597 8.52 1.83 7.76
N HIS A 598 7.61 2.30 6.92
CA HIS A 598 7.82 2.32 5.47
C HIS A 598 8.35 3.68 5.00
N HIS A 599 7.87 4.77 5.59
CA HIS A 599 8.25 6.14 5.27
C HIS A 599 7.90 7.06 6.44
N MET A 600 8.25 8.35 6.36
CA MET A 600 7.81 9.35 7.32
C MET A 600 6.26 9.41 7.37
N PRO A 601 5.62 9.24 8.55
CA PRO A 601 4.17 9.18 8.70
C PRO A 601 3.43 10.38 8.10
N ALA A 602 2.43 10.09 7.27
CA ALA A 602 1.53 11.02 6.59
C ALA A 602 2.20 12.03 5.64
N VAL A 603 3.53 12.03 5.51
CA VAL A 603 4.25 12.87 4.54
C VAL A 603 4.13 12.26 3.15
N PRO A 604 3.92 13.07 2.08
CA PRO A 604 3.88 12.56 0.71
C PRO A 604 5.06 11.66 0.34
N MET A 605 4.80 10.64 -0.48
CA MET A 605 5.76 9.57 -0.82
C MET A 605 6.95 10.02 -1.67
N VAL A 606 6.94 11.26 -2.15
CA VAL A 606 8.05 11.89 -2.87
C VAL A 606 8.25 13.33 -2.39
N ASP A 607 9.45 13.86 -2.57
CA ASP A 607 9.71 15.28 -2.31
C ASP A 607 8.93 16.19 -3.29
N PRO A 608 8.69 17.48 -2.94
CA PRO A 608 7.87 18.37 -3.77
C PRO A 608 8.39 18.56 -5.20
N LEU A 609 9.72 18.48 -5.39
CA LEU A 609 10.34 18.67 -6.70
C LEU A 609 10.09 17.45 -7.59
N VAL A 610 10.32 16.25 -7.06
CA VAL A 610 9.99 15.00 -7.77
C VAL A 610 8.48 14.90 -8.00
N GLY A 611 7.65 15.31 -7.04
CA GLY A 611 6.20 15.40 -7.20
C GLY A 611 5.79 16.33 -8.34
N LEU A 612 6.38 17.52 -8.46
CA LEU A 612 6.12 18.44 -9.58
C LEU A 612 6.55 17.84 -10.92
N LEU A 613 7.76 17.26 -10.98
CA LEU A 613 8.30 16.62 -12.18
C LEU A 613 7.46 15.41 -12.61
N LEU A 614 6.93 14.63 -11.66
CA LEU A 614 6.00 13.53 -11.92
C LEU A 614 4.75 14.01 -12.66
N LEU A 615 4.13 15.11 -12.21
CA LEU A 615 2.93 15.66 -12.86
C LEU A 615 3.22 16.19 -14.27
N LEU A 616 4.36 16.87 -14.45
CA LEU A 616 4.82 17.31 -15.78
C LEU A 616 5.10 16.11 -16.70
N GLY A 617 5.74 15.06 -16.18
CA GLY A 617 6.06 13.84 -16.90
C GLY A 617 4.82 13.05 -17.30
N LEU A 618 3.83 12.97 -16.41
CA LEU A 618 2.51 12.40 -16.70
C LEU A 618 1.82 13.19 -17.83
N GLY A 619 1.88 14.53 -17.78
CA GLY A 619 1.41 15.38 -18.86
C GLY A 619 2.08 15.06 -20.20
N LEU A 620 3.39 14.86 -20.23
CA LEU A 620 4.13 14.43 -21.44
C LEU A 620 3.72 13.05 -21.92
N ALA A 621 3.52 12.09 -21.01
CA ALA A 621 3.09 10.74 -21.36
C ALA A 621 1.70 10.72 -22.02
N LEU A 622 0.79 11.59 -21.56
CA LEU A 622 -0.61 11.67 -22.03
C LEU A 622 -0.83 12.54 -23.29
N ARG A 623 0.13 13.41 -23.66
CA ARG A 623 -0.02 14.39 -24.77
C ARG A 623 0.01 13.82 -26.19
N ARG A 624 0.67 12.69 -26.42
CA ARG A 624 0.91 12.15 -27.78
C ARG A 624 -0.12 11.07 -28.15
N PRO A 625 -0.39 10.85 -29.45
CA PRO A 625 -1.06 9.64 -29.90
C PRO A 625 -0.29 8.39 -29.44
N TYR A 626 -0.96 7.24 -29.46
CA TYR A 626 -0.44 5.95 -29.01
C TYR A 626 1.04 5.74 -29.38
N GLN A 627 1.90 5.67 -28.35
CA GLN A 627 3.29 5.25 -28.43
C GLN A 627 3.48 4.13 -27.41
N PRO A 628 3.86 2.90 -27.84
CA PRO A 628 3.99 1.77 -26.92
C PRO A 628 4.84 2.07 -25.69
N ALA A 629 5.93 2.82 -25.87
CA ALA A 629 6.85 3.15 -24.79
C ALA A 629 6.18 4.01 -23.70
N ARG A 630 5.45 5.05 -24.10
CA ARG A 630 4.71 5.92 -23.16
C ARG A 630 3.54 5.18 -22.53
N LEU A 631 2.84 4.33 -23.28
CA LEU A 631 1.76 3.52 -22.73
C LEU A 631 2.28 2.52 -21.68
N ALA A 632 3.47 1.94 -21.88
CA ALA A 632 4.10 1.06 -20.90
C ALA A 632 4.38 1.79 -19.57
N LEU A 633 4.76 3.07 -19.61
CA LEU A 633 4.95 3.91 -18.42
C LEU A 633 3.66 4.10 -17.60
N LEU A 634 2.49 3.93 -18.21
CA LEU A 634 1.19 4.08 -17.55
C LEU A 634 0.59 2.73 -17.15
N VAL A 635 0.70 1.72 -18.01
CA VAL A 635 0.10 0.40 -17.79
C VAL A 635 0.83 -0.38 -16.70
N ILE A 636 2.17 -0.38 -16.69
CA ILE A 636 2.94 -1.11 -15.66
C ILE A 636 2.59 -0.64 -14.23
N PRO A 637 2.68 0.65 -13.87
CA PRO A 637 2.32 1.09 -12.53
C PRO A 637 0.84 0.83 -12.21
N ALA A 638 -0.07 0.99 -13.18
CA ALA A 638 -1.49 0.72 -12.97
C ALA A 638 -1.74 -0.75 -12.56
N VAL A 639 -1.02 -1.68 -13.16
CA VAL A 639 -1.11 -3.12 -12.84
C VAL A 639 -0.58 -3.42 -11.44
N TYR A 640 0.55 -2.82 -11.04
CA TYR A 640 1.10 -2.96 -9.70
C TYR A 640 0.24 -2.28 -8.61
N LEU A 641 -0.59 -1.32 -8.99
CA LEU A 641 -1.51 -0.65 -8.08
C LEU A 641 -2.76 -1.50 -7.77
N ILE A 642 -3.14 -2.46 -8.63
CA ILE A 642 -4.36 -3.27 -8.48
C ILE A 642 -4.42 -3.99 -7.12
N PRO A 643 -3.41 -4.77 -6.68
CA PRO A 643 -3.48 -5.45 -5.39
C PRO A 643 -3.60 -4.47 -4.21
N ALA A 644 -2.96 -3.31 -4.32
CA ALA A 644 -2.95 -2.30 -3.28
C ALA A 644 -4.32 -1.62 -3.14
N VAL A 645 -4.99 -1.32 -4.26
CA VAL A 645 -6.36 -0.77 -4.29
C VAL A 645 -7.41 -1.78 -3.81
N LEU A 646 -7.19 -3.08 -4.04
CA LEU A 646 -8.07 -4.16 -3.59
C LEU A 646 -7.79 -4.63 -2.15
N SER A 647 -6.98 -3.88 -1.39
CA SER A 647 -6.62 -4.19 -0.01
C SER A 647 -7.02 -3.09 0.98
N THR A 648 -7.11 -3.42 2.26
CA THR A 648 -7.34 -2.47 3.37
C THR A 648 -6.11 -1.57 3.60
N ASP A 649 -6.26 -0.52 4.40
CA ASP A 649 -5.15 0.33 4.88
C ASP A 649 -4.46 1.16 3.79
N ALA A 650 -5.21 1.55 2.75
CA ALA A 650 -4.71 2.50 1.76
C ALA A 650 -4.52 3.90 2.40
N PRO A 651 -3.52 4.69 1.95
CA PRO A 651 -2.45 4.27 1.06
C PRO A 651 -1.42 3.43 1.83
N HIS A 652 -0.99 2.31 1.26
CA HIS A 652 0.02 1.43 1.85
C HIS A 652 1.28 1.42 0.99
N ALA A 653 2.38 2.01 1.47
CA ALA A 653 3.58 2.27 0.69
C ALA A 653 4.23 0.96 0.24
N MET A 654 4.41 -0.03 1.11
CA MET A 654 4.96 -1.34 0.68
C MET A 654 4.18 -1.99 -0.49
N ARG A 655 2.84 -1.94 -0.49
CA ARG A 655 2.01 -2.52 -1.57
C ARG A 655 2.06 -1.68 -2.85
N ALA A 656 2.34 -0.39 -2.73
CA ALA A 656 2.43 0.57 -3.82
C ALA A 656 3.86 0.82 -4.32
N LEU A 657 4.88 0.17 -3.74
CA LEU A 657 6.29 0.40 -4.06
C LEU A 657 6.59 0.24 -5.56
N GLY A 658 5.82 -0.61 -6.25
CA GLY A 658 5.95 -0.88 -7.69
C GLY A 658 5.71 0.35 -8.57
N MET A 659 5.07 1.38 -8.02
CA MET A 659 4.81 2.64 -8.71
C MET A 659 5.98 3.62 -8.66
N LEU A 660 6.92 3.48 -7.71
CA LEU A 660 7.98 4.47 -7.51
C LEU A 660 8.92 4.54 -8.71
N ALA A 661 9.33 3.39 -9.26
CA ALA A 661 10.20 3.35 -10.43
C ALA A 661 9.56 4.04 -11.66
N PRO A 662 8.31 3.72 -12.07
CA PRO A 662 7.59 4.47 -13.09
C PRO A 662 7.44 5.97 -12.78
N ALA A 663 7.20 6.34 -11.52
CA ALA A 663 7.14 7.75 -11.13
C ALA A 663 8.49 8.47 -11.35
N CYS A 664 9.61 7.83 -11.00
CA CYS A 664 10.95 8.32 -11.30
C CYS A 664 11.23 8.38 -12.81
N MET A 665 10.71 7.45 -13.61
CA MET A 665 10.80 7.51 -15.09
C MET A 665 10.10 8.75 -15.64
N LEU A 666 8.88 9.04 -15.16
CA LEU A 666 8.11 10.23 -15.57
C LEU A 666 8.81 11.52 -15.11
N ALA A 667 9.28 11.57 -13.86
CA ALA A 667 10.01 12.72 -13.33
C ALA A 667 11.34 12.96 -14.06
N GLY A 668 12.10 11.89 -14.35
CA GLY A 668 13.34 11.96 -15.12
C GLY A 668 13.11 12.43 -16.56
N LEU A 669 12.01 12.00 -17.20
CA LEU A 669 11.58 12.51 -18.50
C LEU A 669 11.26 14.00 -18.44
N ALA A 670 10.48 14.45 -17.45
CA ALA A 670 10.15 15.86 -17.30
C ALA A 670 11.39 16.72 -17.04
N LEU A 671 12.31 16.26 -16.19
CA LEU A 671 13.54 16.98 -15.86
C LEU A 671 14.44 17.17 -17.08
N ASP A 672 14.60 16.11 -17.89
CA ASP A 672 15.32 16.18 -19.17
C ASP A 672 14.71 17.24 -20.08
N ARG A 673 13.37 17.28 -20.21
CA ARG A 673 12.64 18.23 -21.08
C ARG A 673 12.50 19.64 -20.51
N LEU A 674 12.82 19.87 -19.24
CA LEU A 674 12.67 21.16 -18.57
C LEU A 674 14.00 21.89 -18.40
N VAL A 675 15.05 21.17 -18.01
CA VAL A 675 16.29 21.79 -17.51
C VAL A 675 17.50 21.51 -18.40
N VAL A 676 17.46 20.44 -19.21
CA VAL A 676 18.62 19.98 -19.98
C VAL A 676 18.53 20.44 -21.44
N HIS A 677 18.50 21.76 -21.64
CA HIS A 677 18.41 22.37 -22.98
C HIS A 677 19.78 22.79 -23.51
N GLY A 678 20.29 22.07 -24.50
CA GLY A 678 21.55 22.39 -25.19
C GLY A 678 22.72 21.45 -24.86
N ARG A 679 23.94 21.85 -25.28
CA ARG A 679 25.17 21.04 -25.20
C ARG A 679 26.23 21.60 -24.24
N GLY A 680 25.96 22.69 -23.54
CA GLY A 680 26.92 23.36 -22.63
C GLY A 680 26.95 22.79 -21.21
N TRP A 681 27.98 23.14 -20.42
CA TRP A 681 28.15 22.70 -19.03
C TRP A 681 27.03 23.17 -18.08
N GLN A 682 26.36 24.29 -18.41
CA GLN A 682 25.27 24.89 -17.63
C GLN A 682 24.07 23.94 -17.48
N THR A 683 23.77 23.12 -18.49
CA THR A 683 22.65 22.16 -18.42
C THR A 683 22.92 21.05 -17.39
N TYR A 684 24.18 20.61 -17.30
CA TYR A 684 24.61 19.64 -16.30
C TYR A 684 24.58 20.24 -14.90
N LEU A 685 25.01 21.51 -14.76
CA LEU A 685 24.94 22.19 -13.48
C LEU A 685 23.49 22.28 -13.00
N SER A 686 22.55 22.69 -13.84
CA SER A 686 21.15 22.81 -13.44
C SER A 686 20.52 21.45 -13.07
N ALA A 687 20.79 20.39 -13.85
CA ALA A 687 20.34 19.04 -13.49
C ALA A 687 20.98 18.54 -12.19
N ALA A 688 22.28 18.80 -12.00
CA ALA A 688 22.99 18.45 -10.78
C ALA A 688 22.43 19.20 -9.56
N LEU A 689 22.11 20.49 -9.68
CA LEU A 689 21.50 21.27 -8.60
C LEU A 689 20.12 20.73 -8.19
N VAL A 690 19.27 20.36 -9.16
CA VAL A 690 17.97 19.70 -8.89
C VAL A 690 18.19 18.37 -8.15
N LEU A 691 19.13 17.54 -8.62
CA LEU A 691 19.44 16.25 -7.99
C LEU A 691 20.04 16.42 -6.59
N LEU A 692 20.94 17.39 -6.40
CA LEU A 692 21.54 17.71 -5.10
C LEU A 692 20.50 18.24 -4.10
N PHE A 693 19.55 19.05 -4.57
CA PHE A 693 18.44 19.52 -3.74
C PHE A 693 17.52 18.36 -3.32
N SER A 694 17.11 17.50 -4.26
CA SER A 694 16.32 16.30 -3.95
C SER A 694 17.10 15.35 -3.01
N PHE A 695 18.39 15.15 -3.25
CA PHE A 695 19.28 14.40 -2.35
C PHE A 695 19.31 14.98 -0.93
N GLY A 696 19.47 16.30 -0.80
CA GLY A 696 19.46 16.99 0.48
C GLY A 696 18.14 16.80 1.23
N LEU A 697 17.00 16.98 0.56
CA LEU A 697 15.68 16.80 1.17
C LEU A 697 15.42 15.37 1.62
N ASN A 698 15.69 14.38 0.76
CA ASN A 698 15.43 12.98 1.08
C ASN A 698 16.44 12.43 2.10
N GLY A 699 17.70 12.86 2.02
CA GLY A 699 18.74 12.53 3.00
C GLY A 699 18.41 13.10 4.38
N TRP A 700 18.01 14.38 4.46
CA TRP A 700 17.53 14.99 5.70
C TRP A 700 16.29 14.30 6.26
N LEU A 701 15.33 13.96 5.39
CA LEU A 701 14.10 13.28 5.82
C LEU A 701 14.40 11.90 6.41
N TYR A 702 15.19 11.07 5.72
CA TYR A 702 15.48 9.71 6.16
C TYR A 702 16.50 9.67 7.30
N PHE A 703 17.70 10.25 7.12
CA PHE A 703 18.79 10.17 8.10
C PHE A 703 18.63 11.13 9.28
N GLY A 704 17.91 12.24 9.09
CA GLY A 704 17.64 13.22 10.14
C GLY A 704 16.29 12.96 10.81
N GLN A 705 15.19 13.28 10.14
CA GLN A 705 13.86 13.33 10.76
C GLN A 705 13.32 11.96 11.17
N MET A 706 13.34 10.98 10.26
CA MET A 706 12.81 9.65 10.54
C MET A 706 13.58 8.94 11.65
N ARG A 707 14.87 9.26 11.86
CA ARG A 707 15.67 8.67 12.93
C ARG A 707 15.19 9.06 14.33
N ILE A 708 14.65 10.27 14.48
CA ILE A 708 14.27 10.87 15.77
C ILE A 708 12.77 10.99 15.98
N ASP A 709 11.93 10.56 15.01
CA ASP A 709 10.48 10.61 15.14
C ASP A 709 9.97 9.37 15.90
N PRO A 710 9.29 9.53 17.05
CA PRO A 710 8.78 8.39 17.84
C PRO A 710 7.81 7.49 17.09
N ARG A 711 7.08 8.04 16.10
CA ARG A 711 6.16 7.27 15.25
C ARG A 711 6.90 6.38 14.24
N VAL A 712 8.21 6.61 14.06
CA VAL A 712 9.09 5.79 13.22
C VAL A 712 9.87 4.81 14.08
N TYR A 713 10.68 5.30 15.03
CA TYR A 713 11.53 4.40 15.82
C TYR A 713 10.71 3.50 16.76
N GLY A 714 9.52 3.95 17.20
CA GLY A 714 8.59 3.16 18.01
C GLY A 714 7.91 2.01 17.26
N GLU A 715 8.04 1.93 15.94
CA GLU A 715 7.59 0.77 15.14
C GLU A 715 8.58 -0.41 15.18
N PHE A 716 9.75 -0.23 15.79
CA PHE A 716 10.81 -1.23 15.91
C PHE A 716 10.97 -1.68 17.37
N ASP A 717 11.47 -2.91 17.57
CA ASP A 717 11.57 -3.56 18.88
C ASP A 717 12.81 -3.04 19.65
N LEU A 718 12.76 -1.80 20.13
CA LEU A 718 13.88 -1.14 20.81
C LEU A 718 14.41 -1.93 22.01
N VAL A 719 13.49 -2.32 22.90
CA VAL A 719 13.81 -3.03 24.15
C VAL A 719 14.40 -4.40 23.81
N GLU A 720 13.75 -5.17 22.95
CA GLU A 720 14.18 -6.52 22.57
C GLU A 720 15.51 -6.51 21.83
N THR A 721 15.74 -5.53 20.94
CA THR A 721 17.01 -5.39 20.23
C THR A 721 18.14 -5.08 21.19
N ALA A 722 17.94 -4.13 22.12
CA ALA A 722 18.94 -3.79 23.13
C ALA A 722 19.24 -4.99 24.07
N LEU A 723 18.21 -5.72 24.49
CA LEU A 723 18.37 -6.96 25.29
C LEU A 723 19.15 -8.04 24.52
N GLY A 724 18.83 -8.25 23.24
CA GLY A 724 19.49 -9.22 22.39
C GLY A 724 20.96 -8.88 22.14
N GLN A 725 21.27 -7.64 21.80
CA GLN A 725 22.64 -7.15 21.62
C GLN A 725 23.45 -7.27 22.92
N ALA A 726 22.86 -6.94 24.07
CA ALA A 726 23.52 -7.06 25.36
C ALA A 726 23.80 -8.50 25.74
N ALA A 727 22.86 -9.42 25.52
CA ALA A 727 23.09 -10.84 25.75
C ALA A 727 24.12 -11.46 24.80
N GLN A 728 24.24 -10.91 23.59
CA GLN A 728 25.21 -11.32 22.59
C GLN A 728 26.64 -10.83 22.93
N ALA A 729 26.77 -9.63 23.50
CA ALA A 729 28.05 -8.92 23.64
C ALA A 729 29.18 -9.73 24.30
N PRO A 730 28.98 -10.49 25.41
CA PRO A 730 30.05 -11.30 26.01
C PRO A 730 30.66 -12.30 25.03
N SER A 731 29.86 -12.96 24.20
CA SER A 731 30.32 -14.02 23.28
C SER A 731 31.16 -13.49 22.11
N TYR A 732 31.10 -12.18 21.84
CA TYR A 732 31.86 -11.52 20.76
C TYR A 732 33.03 -10.69 21.27
N SER A 733 33.26 -10.65 22.59
CA SER A 733 34.40 -9.97 23.16
C SER A 733 35.66 -10.83 23.05
N ASP A 734 36.80 -10.22 22.69
CA ASP A 734 38.12 -10.85 22.77
C ASP A 734 38.70 -10.86 24.20
N ASP A 735 38.14 -10.06 25.13
CA ASP A 735 38.55 -10.03 26.55
C ASP A 735 37.87 -11.19 27.33
N PRO A 736 38.64 -12.14 27.89
CA PRO A 736 38.11 -13.26 28.67
C PRO A 736 37.30 -12.84 29.91
N GLU A 737 37.61 -11.69 30.53
CA GLU A 737 36.84 -11.19 31.66
C GLU A 737 35.44 -10.75 31.24
N LEU A 738 35.31 -10.17 30.05
CA LEU A 738 34.01 -9.78 29.49
C LEU A 738 33.23 -11.00 29.01
N GLN A 739 33.90 -12.02 28.45
CA GLN A 739 33.27 -13.30 28.10
C GLN A 739 32.67 -14.00 29.32
N ALA A 740 33.24 -13.80 30.51
CA ALA A 740 32.74 -14.37 31.76
C ALA A 740 31.47 -13.67 32.30
N VAL A 741 31.10 -12.50 31.77
CA VAL A 741 29.92 -11.74 32.21
C VAL A 741 28.65 -12.47 31.82
N ARG A 742 27.80 -12.80 32.80
CA ARG A 742 26.48 -13.38 32.55
C ARG A 742 25.42 -12.30 32.44
N VAL A 743 24.71 -12.27 31.31
CA VAL A 743 23.65 -11.28 31.05
C VAL A 743 22.27 -11.90 31.26
N TYR A 744 21.56 -11.41 32.26
CA TYR A 744 20.21 -11.86 32.63
C TYR A 744 19.15 -10.95 32.01
N LEU A 745 18.20 -11.57 31.32
CA LEU A 745 17.10 -10.93 30.62
C LEU A 745 15.76 -11.30 31.28
N PRO A 746 14.73 -10.43 31.25
CA PRO A 746 13.41 -10.82 31.74
C PRO A 746 12.86 -11.97 30.88
N GLU A 747 12.36 -13.02 31.51
CA GLU A 747 11.96 -14.26 30.82
C GLU A 747 10.95 -14.02 29.70
N LYS A 748 10.04 -13.05 29.90
CA LYS A 748 9.04 -12.66 28.88
C LYS A 748 9.65 -12.22 27.54
N TYR A 749 10.84 -11.61 27.52
CA TYR A 749 11.46 -11.12 26.29
C TYR A 749 12.36 -12.16 25.62
N ARG A 750 12.82 -13.18 26.35
CA ARG A 750 13.69 -14.24 25.80
C ARG A 750 13.02 -15.03 24.67
N VAL A 751 11.70 -15.06 24.63
CA VAL A 751 10.92 -15.74 23.60
C VAL A 751 10.55 -14.84 22.41
N SER A 752 10.87 -13.54 22.46
CA SER A 752 10.63 -12.61 21.35
C SER A 752 11.49 -12.95 20.13
N ASP A 753 10.99 -12.67 18.93
CA ASP A 753 11.72 -12.96 17.68
C ASP A 753 13.08 -12.23 17.63
N SER A 754 13.13 -10.97 18.05
CA SER A 754 14.31 -10.11 18.06
C SER A 754 15.41 -10.63 18.99
N VAL A 755 15.08 -11.01 20.22
CA VAL A 755 16.06 -11.62 21.14
C VAL A 755 16.51 -12.99 20.63
N ARG A 756 15.57 -13.86 20.24
CA ARG A 756 15.90 -15.21 19.75
C ARG A 756 16.80 -15.21 18.52
N PHE A 757 16.63 -14.24 17.63
CA PHE A 757 17.50 -14.06 16.48
C PHE A 757 18.90 -13.64 16.93
N LEU A 758 19.04 -12.53 17.67
CA LEU A 758 20.34 -11.97 18.06
C LEU A 758 21.15 -12.90 18.98
N THR A 759 20.47 -13.74 19.77
CA THR A 759 21.13 -14.71 20.65
C THR A 759 21.15 -16.12 20.06
N TYR A 760 20.97 -16.27 18.74
CA TYR A 760 20.96 -17.59 18.11
C TYR A 760 22.31 -18.31 18.31
N GLY A 761 22.27 -19.52 18.85
CA GLY A 761 23.47 -20.31 19.16
C GLY A 761 24.19 -19.90 20.45
N ILE A 762 23.65 -18.95 21.21
CA ILE A 762 24.25 -18.44 22.45
C ILE A 762 23.34 -18.76 23.64
N ALA A 763 23.94 -19.12 24.77
CA ALA A 763 23.21 -19.35 26.01
C ALA A 763 22.63 -18.03 26.55
N THR A 764 21.33 -18.01 26.83
CA THR A 764 20.64 -16.85 27.45
C THR A 764 20.17 -17.18 28.85
N TYR A 765 20.24 -16.22 29.76
CA TYR A 765 19.86 -16.38 31.16
C TYR A 765 18.57 -15.62 31.47
N GLY A 766 17.59 -16.32 32.03
CA GLY A 766 16.27 -15.77 32.36
C GLY A 766 16.19 -15.23 33.78
N TYR A 767 15.47 -14.12 33.95
CA TYR A 767 15.14 -13.51 35.23
C TYR A 767 13.62 -13.38 35.41
N THR A 768 13.13 -13.86 36.55
CA THR A 768 11.70 -13.81 36.94
C THR A 768 11.49 -13.14 38.30
N GLY A 769 12.56 -12.77 39.00
CA GLY A 769 12.52 -12.29 40.40
C GLY A 769 12.20 -13.37 41.44
N ALA A 770 11.83 -14.59 41.03
CA ALA A 770 11.47 -15.69 41.94
C ALA A 770 12.65 -16.62 42.27
N ARG A 771 13.73 -16.56 41.48
CA ARG A 771 14.93 -17.38 41.67
C ARG A 771 16.13 -16.48 41.96
N PRO A 772 16.96 -16.83 42.96
CA PRO A 772 18.14 -16.03 43.27
C PRO A 772 19.15 -16.09 42.13
N LEU A 773 19.80 -14.95 41.85
CA LEU A 773 20.95 -14.88 40.96
C LEU A 773 22.19 -15.50 41.62
N PRO A 774 23.21 -15.93 40.86
CA PRO A 774 24.45 -16.43 41.43
C PRO A 774 25.07 -15.41 42.39
N SER A 775 25.60 -15.88 43.53
CA SER A 775 26.20 -15.01 44.55
C SER A 775 27.60 -14.50 44.19
N ALA A 776 28.27 -15.11 43.20
CA ALA A 776 29.62 -14.76 42.78
C ALA A 776 29.73 -14.61 41.25
N GLY A 777 30.76 -13.87 40.82
CA GLY A 777 31.07 -13.61 39.41
C GLY A 777 30.39 -12.37 38.83
N PRO A 778 30.91 -11.85 37.70
CA PRO A 778 30.39 -10.66 37.05
C PRO A 778 29.06 -10.96 36.35
N LEU A 779 28.08 -10.08 36.53
CA LEU A 779 26.78 -10.21 35.87
C LEU A 779 26.17 -8.86 35.53
N LEU A 780 25.34 -8.86 34.48
CA LEU A 780 24.43 -7.78 34.14
C LEU A 780 23.00 -8.30 34.25
N LEU A 781 22.12 -7.54 34.90
CA LEU A 781 20.68 -7.76 34.91
C LEU A 781 20.02 -6.58 34.21
N LEU A 782 19.24 -6.88 33.17
CA LEU A 782 18.59 -5.87 32.34
C LEU A 782 17.08 -5.88 32.58
N LEU A 783 16.51 -4.71 32.84
CA LEU A 783 15.07 -4.50 32.92
C LEU A 783 14.64 -3.44 31.89
N PRO A 784 13.42 -3.51 31.35
CA PRO A 784 12.86 -2.40 30.57
C PRO A 784 12.75 -1.14 31.43
N ALA A 785 12.88 0.04 30.82
CA ALA A 785 12.74 1.32 31.49
C ALA A 785 11.39 1.52 32.20
N ASN A 786 10.33 0.85 31.74
CA ASN A 786 9.01 0.91 32.37
C ASN A 786 8.82 -0.09 33.54
N ALA A 787 9.87 -0.74 34.02
CA ALA A 787 9.80 -1.62 35.18
C ALA A 787 9.36 -0.86 36.44
N SER A 788 8.46 -1.45 37.22
CA SER A 788 7.92 -0.81 38.43
C SER A 788 9.02 -0.55 39.46
N PRO A 789 8.89 0.47 40.33
CA PRO A 789 9.86 0.73 41.39
C PRO A 789 10.11 -0.50 42.28
N ALA A 790 9.08 -1.31 42.52
CA ALA A 790 9.21 -2.58 43.25
C ALA A 790 10.07 -3.60 42.49
N ALA A 791 9.89 -3.73 41.17
CA ALA A 791 10.72 -4.62 40.35
C ALA A 791 12.18 -4.16 40.28
N GLN A 792 12.41 -2.84 40.25
CA GLN A 792 13.77 -2.26 40.29
C GLN A 792 14.45 -2.51 41.65
N ALA A 793 13.73 -2.31 42.76
CA ALA A 793 14.24 -2.58 44.10
C ALA A 793 14.56 -4.06 44.29
N GLN A 794 13.69 -4.96 43.80
CA GLN A 794 13.93 -6.40 43.82
C GLN A 794 15.14 -6.78 42.98
N ALA A 795 15.27 -6.24 41.76
CA ALA A 795 16.42 -6.48 40.90
C ALA A 795 17.73 -6.05 41.56
N LEU A 796 17.76 -4.88 42.21
CA LEU A 796 18.94 -4.41 42.93
C LEU A 796 19.28 -5.34 44.11
N ALA A 797 18.28 -5.78 44.87
CA ALA A 797 18.48 -6.75 45.96
C ALA A 797 19.01 -8.11 45.45
N ASP A 798 18.51 -8.60 44.32
CA ASP A 798 18.89 -9.90 43.75
C ASP A 798 20.30 -9.89 43.15
N VAL A 799 20.78 -8.75 42.64
CA VAL A 799 22.16 -8.61 42.14
C VAL A 799 23.16 -8.74 43.30
N GLY A 800 22.75 -8.38 44.52
CA GLY A 800 23.51 -8.58 45.75
C GLY A 800 24.21 -7.32 46.27
N PRO A 801 25.01 -7.44 47.35
CA PRO A 801 25.54 -6.30 48.10
C PRO A 801 26.50 -5.40 47.31
N ASP A 802 27.24 -5.97 46.34
CA ASP A 802 28.13 -5.22 45.42
C ASP A 802 27.41 -4.79 44.13
N GLY A 803 26.09 -5.03 44.06
CA GLY A 803 25.24 -4.69 42.92
C GLY A 803 24.86 -3.21 42.92
N ARG A 804 24.86 -2.60 41.74
CA ARG A 804 24.38 -1.22 41.56
C ARG A 804 23.73 -1.03 40.19
N MET A 805 22.88 0.00 40.09
CA MET A 805 22.45 0.49 38.79
C MET A 805 23.62 1.21 38.12
N LEU A 806 23.93 0.81 36.89
CA LEU A 806 25.04 1.34 36.13
C LEU A 806 24.66 2.65 35.42
N PRO A 807 25.60 3.59 35.26
CA PRO A 807 25.35 4.86 34.57
C PRO A 807 25.26 4.70 33.04
N HIS A 808 25.87 3.65 32.48
CA HIS A 808 25.87 3.36 31.05
C HIS A 808 24.62 2.59 30.65
N GLN A 809 23.69 3.25 29.97
CA GLN A 809 22.38 2.73 29.57
C GLN A 809 22.08 3.09 28.11
N PRO A 810 21.30 2.27 27.38
CA PRO A 810 20.79 2.67 26.08
C PRO A 810 19.67 3.69 26.24
N TYR A 811 19.69 4.74 25.44
CA TYR A 811 18.67 5.80 25.41
C TYR A 811 17.95 5.86 24.06
N GLU A 812 16.72 6.36 24.09
CA GLU A 812 16.02 6.80 22.89
C GLU A 812 16.80 7.94 22.19
N PRO A 813 16.49 8.27 20.92
CA PRO A 813 17.17 9.34 20.20
C PRO A 813 17.11 10.73 20.84
N ASP A 814 16.25 10.92 21.84
CA ASP A 814 16.17 12.13 22.66
C ASP A 814 17.36 12.32 23.63
N GLY A 815 18.14 11.25 23.86
CA GLY A 815 19.30 11.25 24.75
C GLY A 815 18.98 11.26 26.25
N HIS A 816 17.71 11.14 26.63
CA HIS A 816 17.27 11.28 28.03
C HIS A 816 16.30 10.20 28.48
N THR A 817 15.51 9.61 27.57
CA THR A 817 14.59 8.52 27.89
C THR A 817 15.32 7.19 27.81
N PRO A 818 15.56 6.48 28.93
CA PRO A 818 16.24 5.20 28.90
C PRO A 818 15.37 4.14 28.20
N ILE A 819 16.00 3.24 27.44
CA ILE A 819 15.35 2.05 26.86
C ILE A 819 15.40 0.91 27.88
N LEU A 820 16.55 0.74 28.54
CA LEU A 820 16.80 -0.29 29.55
C LEU A 820 17.38 0.33 30.82
N LEU A 821 17.02 -0.26 31.95
CA LEU A 821 17.73 -0.10 33.22
C LEU A 821 18.75 -1.23 33.34
N VAL A 822 19.99 -0.85 33.62
CA VAL A 822 21.13 -1.77 33.65
C VAL A 822 21.62 -1.89 35.09
N PHE A 823 21.50 -3.08 35.67
CA PHE A 823 22.07 -3.40 36.98
C PHE A 823 23.29 -4.30 36.78
N GLY A 824 24.37 -4.02 37.49
CA GLY A 824 25.63 -4.74 37.32
C GLY A 824 26.32 -5.07 38.62
N ARG A 825 27.10 -6.15 38.58
CA ARG A 825 28.03 -6.54 39.65
C ARG A 825 29.39 -6.90 39.04
N GLY A 826 30.45 -6.33 39.59
CA GLY A 826 31.84 -6.58 39.19
C GLY A 826 32.34 -5.69 38.05
N ALA A 827 33.64 -5.40 38.04
CA ALA A 827 34.26 -4.46 37.10
C ALA A 827 34.09 -4.85 35.62
N ALA A 828 34.12 -6.15 35.30
CA ALA A 828 33.90 -6.63 33.93
C ALA A 828 32.50 -6.28 33.40
N ALA A 829 31.46 -6.36 34.24
CA ALA A 829 30.10 -5.99 33.86
C ALA A 829 29.98 -4.49 33.56
N GLU A 830 30.66 -3.65 34.35
CA GLU A 830 30.71 -2.19 34.14
C GLU A 830 31.46 -1.82 32.87
N ARG A 831 32.62 -2.45 32.63
CA ARG A 831 33.37 -2.26 31.39
C ARG A 831 32.55 -2.70 30.17
N LEU A 832 31.82 -3.81 30.26
CA LEU A 832 30.94 -4.28 29.19
C LEU A 832 29.83 -3.25 28.90
N ALA A 833 29.15 -2.75 29.93
CA ALA A 833 28.10 -1.75 29.78
C ALA A 833 28.64 -0.44 29.17
N ALA A 834 29.82 0.02 29.60
CA ALA A 834 30.48 1.20 29.06
C ALA A 834 30.93 1.04 27.60
N GLN A 835 31.34 -0.17 27.18
CA GLN A 835 31.66 -0.45 25.77
C GLN A 835 30.42 -0.46 24.88
N MET A 836 29.30 -0.95 25.40
CA MET A 836 28.04 -1.02 24.66
C MET A 836 27.33 0.32 24.54
N TRP A 837 27.32 1.09 25.63
CA TRP A 837 26.59 2.34 25.78
C TRP A 837 27.52 3.43 26.33
N PRO A 838 28.43 3.93 25.48
CA PRO A 838 29.47 4.88 25.88
C PRO A 838 28.93 6.25 26.28
#